data_AF-A0A8H2DZP4-F1
#
_entry.id   AF-A0A8H2DZP4-F1
#
_cell.length_a   1.000
_cell.length_b   1.000
_cell.length_c   1.000
_cell.angle_alpha   90.00
_cell.angle_beta   90.00
_cell.angle_gamma   90.00
#
_symmetry.space_group_name_H-M   'P 1'
#
loop_
_entity.id
_entity.type
_entity.pdbx_description
1 polymer ?
#
loop_
_entity_poly.entity_id
_entity_poly.type
_entity_poly.pdbx_seq_one_letter_code
_entity_poly.pdbx_strand_id
1 'polypeptide(L)'
;MLAILIHRGTKSHAQLGYAAVINISPTLPNTAAAPTIDRSFISYSLEHMAMPAFLNSPMLNNLMELWKSKTGSRPGLRIGGSGMDKTTYVPSLDQPVMWTANPSSQYLVGPSYFKLVREYFPSDTQITFGLNLVNSTGNWQNTVEFAVAADENIPQVDLFEIGNEPDLYVSGKQRPRGWTGKDYAEEWKSVANRVKKVLPNAQFQPAVFAGSLKDNFDLSSLVRAGINNYQFKIPTYSLHFYAQSACSGNQNLDRLVDHNILGAQLQRFNPELAAAEAGGARFTMAESNTVSCSGFVDVSDTFASALWLIDYSLAAASKKIERIYFHNGPTTPYSFFIPKGANGLESGIRPIFYGVYFLAEALALPEPGSTTNFMVKPISLPGSPSDIAVYGLYSNRVQRPNLDVVGTTKVAYTTTVSKTMTMISTDIFETVQSVSTKRIIKSIATSTKSITTTAVFIVPKQTMFTKTATLPGTKLTTIENQLLDGSTMTQTVEIAYPTVTEIVLPTITRSRTTSQRVYTSWVLSTIWTSQEITITKVVRRTKPLIYTTSSVYVAPTVVTSTQTTTSPRATNIGNFPSYDGVFLARAVILNLSPYNTSDEKVLNCRSCSAPSPARYGTVGPRKSTRVTVTGFQPGHRLKLVRLRGPGLNAKAGVNVSGIAFSEETGEVTYTPRPGSIYVEWDGTARFDILASEAVLLVDEKVL
;
A
#
# COMPACT_ATOMS: atom_id res chain seq x y z
N MET A 1 17.86 12.71 -45.13
CA MET A 1 16.89 13.83 -45.10
C MET A 1 16.33 13.93 -43.69
N LEU A 2 16.35 15.15 -43.15
CA LEU A 2 16.21 15.54 -41.75
C LEU A 2 14.93 14.98 -41.08
N ALA A 3 15.10 14.19 -40.00
CA ALA A 3 14.01 13.82 -39.11
C ALA A 3 13.74 14.96 -38.13
N ILE A 4 12.54 15.53 -38.20
CA ILE A 4 12.06 16.54 -37.25
C ILE A 4 11.86 15.85 -35.89
N LEU A 5 12.77 16.10 -34.95
CA LEU A 5 12.58 15.83 -33.54
C LEU A 5 11.41 16.67 -33.02
N ILE A 6 10.23 16.06 -32.87
CA ILE A 6 9.16 16.66 -32.07
C ILE A 6 9.54 16.45 -30.60
N HIS A 7 10.11 17.50 -30.02
CA HIS A 7 10.32 17.69 -28.59
C HIS A 7 8.96 17.59 -27.88
N ARG A 8 8.60 16.43 -27.34
CA ARG A 8 7.46 16.32 -26.42
C ARG A 8 7.89 16.89 -25.07
N GLY A 9 7.46 18.12 -24.83
CA GLY A 9 7.69 18.85 -23.60
C GLY A 9 7.42 18.01 -22.36
N THR A 10 8.36 18.09 -21.43
CA THR A 10 8.24 17.62 -20.05
C THR A 10 6.96 18.18 -19.45
N LYS A 11 5.97 17.32 -19.19
CA LYS A 11 4.87 17.69 -18.30
C LYS A 11 5.48 17.86 -16.91
N SER A 12 5.78 19.11 -16.56
CA SER A 12 5.90 19.58 -15.19
C SER A 12 4.58 19.27 -14.48
N HIS A 13 4.48 18.09 -13.88
CA HIS A 13 3.53 17.87 -12.80
C HIS A 13 3.96 18.86 -11.71
N ALA A 14 3.12 19.83 -11.40
CA ALA A 14 3.37 20.75 -10.31
C ALA A 14 3.54 19.92 -9.03
N GLN A 15 4.80 19.68 -8.67
CA GLN A 15 5.19 18.94 -7.49
C GLN A 15 4.86 19.83 -6.29
N LEU A 16 4.05 19.31 -5.36
CA LEU A 16 3.75 20.00 -4.11
C LEU A 16 5.06 20.48 -3.46
N GLY A 17 5.10 21.77 -3.12
CA GLY A 17 6.25 22.43 -2.51
C GLY A 17 6.60 21.85 -1.13
N TYR A 18 7.76 22.27 -0.59
CA TYR A 18 8.34 21.81 0.67
C TYR A 18 7.32 21.51 1.79
N ALA A 19 7.45 20.29 2.34
CA ALA A 19 6.72 19.68 3.46
C ALA A 19 5.18 19.63 3.32
N ALA A 20 4.68 18.78 2.44
CA ALA A 20 3.30 18.29 2.57
C ALA A 20 3.14 17.61 3.94
N VAL A 21 2.15 18.03 4.72
CA VAL A 21 1.75 17.34 5.96
C VAL A 21 0.67 16.34 5.59
N ILE A 22 0.96 15.06 5.79
CA ILE A 22 -0.04 14.00 5.60
C ILE A 22 -0.62 13.66 6.97
N ASN A 23 -1.91 13.94 7.16
CA ASN A 23 -2.65 13.57 8.36
C ASN A 23 -3.35 12.24 8.14
N ILE A 24 -2.96 11.21 8.90
CA ILE A 24 -3.52 9.86 8.83
C ILE A 24 -4.38 9.66 10.09
N SER A 25 -5.69 9.48 9.90
CA SER A 25 -6.65 9.16 10.96
C SER A 25 -7.36 7.85 10.62
N PRO A 26 -6.81 6.71 11.03
CA PRO A 26 -7.44 5.42 10.79
C PRO A 26 -8.73 5.33 11.59
N THR A 27 -9.86 5.31 10.89
CA THR A 27 -11.14 4.89 11.47
C THR A 27 -11.42 3.47 11.00
N LEU A 28 -11.65 2.54 11.92
CA LEU A 28 -12.30 1.27 11.59
C LEU A 28 -13.82 1.51 11.62
N PRO A 29 -14.51 1.55 10.47
CA PRO A 29 -15.96 1.59 10.50
C PRO A 29 -16.50 0.27 11.04
N ASN A 30 -17.45 0.34 11.98
CA ASN A 30 -18.13 -0.80 12.62
C ASN A 30 -18.94 -1.70 11.64
N THR A 31 -18.84 -1.50 10.33
CA THR A 31 -19.81 -2.02 9.35
C THR A 31 -19.30 -3.20 8.52
N ALA A 32 -18.02 -3.57 8.58
CA ALA A 32 -17.51 -4.83 8.02
C ALA A 32 -16.14 -5.21 8.63
N ALA A 33 -15.95 -6.49 8.97
CA ALA A 33 -14.64 -7.01 9.39
C ALA A 33 -13.64 -6.86 8.23
N ALA A 34 -12.53 -6.15 8.47
CA ALA A 34 -11.44 -6.09 7.50
C ALA A 34 -10.84 -7.51 7.31
N PRO A 35 -10.36 -7.85 6.10
CA PRO A 35 -9.86 -9.19 5.83
C PRO A 35 -8.57 -9.45 6.61
N THR A 36 -8.45 -10.64 7.17
CA THR A 36 -7.21 -11.11 7.79
C THR A 36 -6.20 -11.52 6.72
N ILE A 37 -4.93 -11.23 6.97
CA ILE A 37 -3.81 -11.65 6.12
C ILE A 37 -3.37 -13.05 6.52
N ASP A 38 -3.27 -13.96 5.54
CA ASP A 38 -2.72 -15.30 5.74
C ASP A 38 -1.26 -15.23 6.21
N ARG A 39 -0.83 -16.14 7.08
CA ARG A 39 0.55 -16.11 7.60
C ARG A 39 1.59 -16.51 6.55
N SER A 40 1.15 -17.17 5.48
CA SER A 40 1.96 -17.54 4.31
C SER A 40 1.63 -16.66 3.09
N PHE A 41 1.13 -15.44 3.33
CA PHE A 41 0.62 -14.53 2.29
C PHE A 41 1.57 -14.32 1.11
N ILE A 42 2.87 -14.13 1.40
CA ILE A 42 3.92 -14.06 0.38
C ILE A 42 4.51 -15.46 0.22
N SER A 43 4.41 -15.97 -1.00
CA SER A 43 4.82 -17.32 -1.39
C SER A 43 5.63 -17.30 -2.69
N TYR A 44 6.19 -18.43 -3.08
CA TYR A 44 7.13 -18.54 -4.19
C TYR A 44 6.51 -19.31 -5.35
N SER A 45 6.60 -18.78 -6.57
CA SER A 45 6.35 -19.57 -7.79
C SER A 45 7.67 -19.86 -8.49
N LEU A 46 7.92 -21.13 -8.81
CA LEU A 46 9.08 -21.61 -9.53
C LEU A 46 8.65 -22.50 -10.69
N GLU A 47 9.45 -22.54 -11.74
CA GLU A 47 9.24 -23.48 -12.83
C GLU A 47 9.78 -24.88 -12.48
N HIS A 48 9.17 -25.96 -13.01
CA HIS A 48 9.69 -27.32 -12.82
C HIS A 48 11.18 -27.42 -13.21
N MET A 49 11.57 -26.84 -14.34
CA MET A 49 12.96 -26.93 -14.82
C MET A 49 13.95 -26.08 -14.02
N ALA A 50 13.46 -25.13 -13.22
CA ALA A 50 14.30 -24.25 -12.41
C ALA A 50 14.65 -24.86 -11.05
N MET A 51 13.97 -25.93 -10.62
CA MET A 51 14.18 -26.54 -9.30
C MET A 51 15.64 -26.90 -9.03
N PRO A 52 16.39 -27.59 -9.93
CA PRO A 52 17.79 -27.91 -9.64
C PRO A 52 18.68 -26.68 -9.38
N ALA A 53 18.37 -25.53 -10.00
CA ALA A 53 19.11 -24.30 -9.75
C ALA A 53 18.77 -23.70 -8.38
N PHE A 54 17.49 -23.67 -8.00
CA PHE A 54 17.08 -23.08 -6.72
C PHE A 54 17.36 -23.96 -5.50
N LEU A 55 17.39 -25.29 -5.67
CA LEU A 55 17.56 -26.25 -4.58
C LEU A 55 19.02 -26.67 -4.33
N ASN A 56 19.98 -26.04 -5.03
CA ASN A 56 21.41 -26.39 -4.91
C ASN A 56 22.14 -25.73 -3.73
N SER A 57 21.44 -24.93 -2.92
CA SER A 57 21.96 -24.18 -1.77
C SER A 57 20.86 -23.99 -0.73
N PRO A 58 21.16 -23.72 0.56
CA PRO A 58 20.13 -23.50 1.57
C PRO A 58 19.36 -22.18 1.43
N MET A 59 19.71 -21.34 0.44
CA MET A 59 19.18 -19.98 0.31
C MET A 59 17.66 -19.89 0.27
N LEU A 60 16.99 -20.67 -0.60
CA LEU A 60 15.52 -20.62 -0.66
C LEU A 60 14.88 -20.96 0.70
N ASN A 61 15.33 -22.05 1.32
CA ASN A 61 14.83 -22.45 2.64
C ASN A 61 15.10 -21.43 3.73
N ASN A 62 16.29 -20.83 3.77
CA ASN A 62 16.63 -19.82 4.77
C ASN A 62 15.77 -18.56 4.64
N LEU A 63 15.46 -18.14 3.41
CA LEU A 63 14.56 -17.01 3.15
C LEU A 63 13.10 -17.34 3.51
N MET A 64 12.64 -18.57 3.26
CA MET A 64 11.33 -19.05 3.70
C MET A 64 11.24 -19.17 5.23
N GLU A 65 12.31 -19.62 5.89
CA GLU A 65 12.40 -19.71 7.34
C GLU A 65 12.43 -18.33 7.99
N LEU A 66 13.11 -17.36 7.39
CA LEU A 66 13.10 -15.97 7.85
C LEU A 66 11.67 -15.43 7.92
N TRP A 67 10.87 -15.63 6.87
CA TRP A 67 9.45 -15.26 6.87
C TRP A 67 8.69 -15.98 8.00
N LYS A 68 8.80 -17.31 8.06
CA LYS A 68 8.14 -18.14 9.08
C LYS A 68 8.48 -17.70 10.51
N SER A 69 9.75 -17.40 10.78
CA SER A 69 10.21 -16.97 12.10
C SER A 69 9.53 -15.69 12.59
N LYS A 70 9.04 -14.87 11.65
CA LYS A 70 8.30 -13.64 11.94
C LYS A 70 6.81 -13.87 11.98
N THR A 71 6.24 -14.51 10.97
CA THR A 71 4.78 -14.58 10.79
C THR A 71 4.13 -15.83 11.39
N GLY A 72 4.93 -16.84 11.75
CA GLY A 72 4.51 -18.10 12.32
C GLY A 72 4.13 -19.19 11.31
N SER A 73 4.08 -18.91 10.01
CA SER A 73 3.83 -19.93 8.97
C SER A 73 4.78 -19.81 7.80
N ARG A 74 5.17 -20.96 7.23
CA ARG A 74 6.10 -21.01 6.09
C ARG A 74 5.41 -20.53 4.82
N PRO A 75 6.08 -19.71 3.98
CA PRO A 75 5.64 -19.48 2.60
C PRO A 75 5.30 -20.78 1.87
N GLY A 76 4.26 -20.77 1.04
CA GLY A 76 3.98 -21.87 0.12
C GLY A 76 4.92 -21.84 -1.09
N LEU A 77 4.94 -22.94 -1.82
CA LEU A 77 5.61 -23.07 -3.11
C LEU A 77 4.61 -23.51 -4.17
N ARG A 78 4.56 -22.78 -5.28
CA ARG A 78 3.87 -23.19 -6.51
C ARG A 78 4.91 -23.59 -7.54
N ILE A 79 4.91 -24.84 -7.95
CA ILE A 79 5.78 -25.38 -9.00
C ILE A 79 4.95 -25.45 -10.29
N GLY A 80 5.27 -24.64 -11.30
CA GLY A 80 4.45 -24.55 -12.50
C GLY A 80 5.12 -23.70 -13.58
N GLY A 81 4.46 -22.63 -13.99
CA GLY A 81 4.94 -21.66 -14.98
C GLY A 81 4.77 -22.12 -16.43
N SER A 82 5.32 -21.35 -17.36
CA SER A 82 5.17 -21.58 -18.80
C SER A 82 5.78 -22.91 -19.28
N GLY A 83 6.75 -23.46 -18.54
CA GLY A 83 7.34 -24.75 -18.84
C GLY A 83 6.53 -25.94 -18.32
N MET A 84 5.53 -25.72 -17.46
CA MET A 84 4.63 -26.77 -16.98
C MET A 84 3.97 -27.53 -18.14
N ASP A 85 3.47 -26.81 -19.14
CA ASP A 85 2.84 -27.38 -20.34
C ASP A 85 3.84 -27.90 -21.39
N LYS A 86 5.13 -27.87 -21.07
CA LYS A 86 6.23 -28.49 -21.84
C LYS A 86 6.88 -29.63 -21.06
N THR A 87 6.33 -29.98 -19.90
CA THR A 87 6.89 -31.00 -19.02
C THR A 87 6.33 -32.37 -19.35
N THR A 88 7.22 -33.37 -19.44
CA THR A 88 6.90 -34.77 -19.65
C THR A 88 7.61 -35.59 -18.56
N TYR A 89 6.86 -36.41 -17.82
CA TYR A 89 7.45 -37.32 -16.85
C TYR A 89 8.04 -38.54 -17.56
N VAL A 90 9.29 -38.91 -17.23
CA VAL A 90 9.99 -40.04 -17.84
C VAL A 90 10.52 -40.93 -16.70
N PRO A 91 9.82 -42.03 -16.36
CA PRO A 91 10.20 -42.90 -15.24
C PRO A 91 11.61 -43.51 -15.36
N SER A 92 12.12 -43.64 -16.59
CA SER A 92 13.46 -44.17 -16.88
C SER A 92 14.56 -43.11 -16.94
N LEU A 93 14.25 -41.84 -16.70
CA LEU A 93 15.24 -40.76 -16.75
C LEU A 93 15.94 -40.62 -15.39
N ASP A 94 17.26 -40.78 -15.37
CA ASP A 94 18.03 -40.67 -14.13
C ASP A 94 18.18 -39.23 -13.62
N GLN A 95 18.16 -38.26 -14.54
CA GLN A 95 18.33 -36.84 -14.21
C GLN A 95 17.02 -36.22 -13.69
N PRO A 96 17.10 -35.28 -12.72
CA PRO A 96 15.89 -34.66 -12.18
C PRO A 96 15.16 -33.87 -13.26
N VAL A 97 15.90 -33.16 -14.11
CA VAL A 97 15.37 -32.44 -15.26
C VAL A 97 16.35 -32.56 -16.42
N MET A 98 15.83 -32.81 -17.62
CA MET A 98 16.58 -32.73 -18.87
C MET A 98 15.81 -31.90 -19.90
N TRP A 99 16.51 -31.03 -20.62
CA TRP A 99 15.91 -30.27 -21.72
C TRP A 99 16.19 -30.95 -23.05
N THR A 100 15.17 -31.10 -23.90
CA THR A 100 15.33 -31.59 -25.27
C THR A 100 15.28 -30.42 -26.25
N ALA A 101 16.22 -30.40 -27.20
CA ALA A 101 16.24 -29.42 -28.28
C ALA A 101 15.57 -30.01 -29.53
N ASN A 102 14.53 -29.36 -30.06
CA ASN A 102 13.87 -29.61 -31.36
C ASN A 102 13.38 -31.05 -31.66
N PRO A 103 12.31 -31.24 -32.48
CA PRO A 103 11.43 -30.22 -33.07
C PRO A 103 10.37 -29.69 -32.08
N SER A 104 10.33 -30.18 -30.83
CA SER A 104 9.46 -29.67 -29.78
C SER A 104 10.23 -29.64 -28.48
N SER A 105 10.73 -28.46 -28.10
CA SER A 105 11.46 -28.31 -26.84
C SER A 105 10.60 -28.72 -25.65
N GLN A 106 11.02 -29.77 -24.95
CA GLN A 106 10.36 -30.29 -23.76
C GLN A 106 11.31 -30.31 -22.57
N TYR A 107 10.73 -30.34 -21.38
CA TYR A 107 11.41 -30.61 -20.12
C TYR A 107 11.03 -32.01 -19.68
N LEU A 108 11.98 -32.93 -19.74
CA LEU A 108 11.81 -34.28 -19.21
C LEU A 108 12.12 -34.26 -17.73
N VAL A 109 11.26 -34.85 -16.92
CA VAL A 109 11.43 -34.97 -15.46
C VAL A 109 11.58 -36.43 -15.09
N GLY A 110 12.64 -36.77 -14.35
CA GLY A 110 12.92 -38.13 -13.87
C GLY A 110 12.61 -38.32 -12.37
N PRO A 111 12.60 -39.56 -11.84
CA PRO A 111 12.27 -39.82 -10.44
C PRO A 111 13.16 -39.08 -9.41
N SER A 112 14.41 -38.78 -9.76
CA SER A 112 15.33 -38.03 -8.88
C SER A 112 14.87 -36.60 -8.59
N TYR A 113 13.96 -36.04 -9.41
CA TYR A 113 13.31 -34.76 -9.17
C TYR A 113 12.48 -34.76 -7.89
N PHE A 114 11.64 -35.78 -7.68
CA PHE A 114 10.77 -35.83 -6.51
C PHE A 114 11.59 -35.97 -5.23
N LYS A 115 12.65 -36.79 -5.27
CA LYS A 115 13.62 -36.90 -4.18
C LYS A 115 14.25 -35.53 -3.86
N LEU A 116 14.71 -34.81 -4.87
CA LEU A 116 15.29 -33.47 -4.72
C LEU A 116 14.32 -32.50 -4.04
N VAL A 117 13.06 -32.45 -4.48
CA VAL A 117 12.04 -31.57 -3.88
C VAL A 117 11.71 -31.99 -2.45
N ARG A 118 11.44 -33.29 -2.22
CA ARG A 118 11.10 -33.83 -0.90
C ARG A 118 12.17 -33.57 0.15
N GLU A 119 13.44 -33.80 -0.20
CA GLU A 119 14.56 -33.68 0.74
C GLU A 119 14.94 -32.23 1.01
N TYR A 120 14.70 -31.33 0.05
CA TYR A 120 14.96 -29.91 0.24
C TYR A 120 13.95 -29.28 1.18
N PHE A 121 12.65 -29.46 0.95
CA PHE A 121 11.63 -28.71 1.69
C PHE A 121 11.25 -29.39 3.01
N PRO A 122 11.16 -28.63 4.12
CA PRO A 122 10.57 -29.12 5.36
C PRO A 122 9.12 -29.63 5.14
N SER A 123 8.67 -30.58 5.97
CA SER A 123 7.35 -31.20 5.84
C SER A 123 6.16 -30.25 6.01
N ASP A 124 6.38 -29.05 6.58
CA ASP A 124 5.37 -28.01 6.74
C ASP A 124 5.26 -27.06 5.53
N THR A 125 5.99 -27.35 4.45
CA THR A 125 5.89 -26.59 3.19
C THR A 125 4.65 -27.04 2.42
N GLN A 126 3.75 -26.11 2.09
CA GLN A 126 2.63 -26.37 1.18
C GLN A 126 3.11 -26.27 -0.27
N ILE A 127 2.95 -27.33 -1.07
CA ILE A 127 3.36 -27.38 -2.48
C ILE A 127 2.14 -27.55 -3.41
N THR A 128 1.84 -26.49 -4.15
CA THR A 128 0.96 -26.56 -5.32
C THR A 128 1.76 -27.04 -6.53
N PHE A 129 1.41 -28.21 -7.07
CA PHE A 129 2.17 -28.92 -8.08
C PHE A 129 1.52 -28.83 -9.47
N GLY A 130 2.30 -28.39 -10.45
CA GLY A 130 1.87 -28.18 -11.81
C GLY A 130 1.82 -29.46 -12.66
N LEU A 131 0.79 -29.56 -13.50
CA LEU A 131 0.55 -30.69 -14.41
C LEU A 131 0.26 -30.18 -15.82
N ASN A 132 0.83 -30.85 -16.81
CA ASN A 132 0.69 -30.51 -18.23
C ASN A 132 -0.74 -30.80 -18.76
N LEU A 133 -1.39 -29.79 -19.33
CA LEU A 133 -2.68 -29.92 -20.03
C LEU A 133 -2.54 -29.90 -21.56
N VAL A 134 -1.44 -29.35 -22.08
CA VAL A 134 -1.17 -29.25 -23.52
C VAL A 134 -0.87 -30.64 -24.09
N ASN A 135 -1.94 -31.31 -24.52
CA ASN A 135 -1.87 -32.59 -25.19
C ASN A 135 -2.84 -32.63 -26.37
N SER A 136 -2.31 -32.66 -27.58
CA SER A 136 -3.10 -32.68 -28.83
C SER A 136 -3.66 -34.06 -29.19
N THR A 137 -3.27 -35.12 -28.48
CA THR A 137 -3.73 -36.50 -28.72
C THR A 137 -4.94 -36.90 -27.89
N GLY A 138 -5.32 -36.09 -26.88
CA GLY A 138 -6.35 -36.44 -25.90
C GLY A 138 -5.91 -37.52 -24.89
N ASN A 139 -4.63 -37.92 -24.91
CA ASN A 139 -4.08 -38.94 -24.02
C ASN A 139 -3.25 -38.33 -22.87
N TRP A 140 -3.92 -37.93 -21.78
CA TRP A 140 -3.26 -37.41 -20.57
C TRP A 140 -2.68 -38.49 -19.64
N GLN A 141 -2.35 -39.69 -20.14
CA GLN A 141 -1.77 -40.76 -19.30
C GLN A 141 -0.48 -40.31 -18.60
N ASN A 142 0.41 -39.62 -19.31
CA ASN A 142 1.64 -39.09 -18.71
C ASN A 142 1.35 -38.04 -17.61
N THR A 143 0.35 -37.18 -17.80
CA THR A 143 -0.08 -36.21 -16.78
C THR A 143 -0.57 -36.92 -15.52
N VAL A 144 -1.31 -38.03 -15.67
CA VAL A 144 -1.80 -38.85 -14.54
C VAL A 144 -0.63 -39.54 -13.84
N GLU A 145 0.29 -40.14 -14.58
CA GLU A 145 1.50 -40.76 -14.03
C GLU A 145 2.38 -39.75 -13.30
N PHE A 146 2.48 -38.52 -13.81
CA PHE A 146 3.24 -37.46 -13.16
C PHE A 146 2.59 -37.03 -11.84
N ALA A 147 1.25 -36.92 -11.80
CA ALA A 147 0.51 -36.63 -10.58
C ALA A 147 0.69 -37.73 -9.53
N VAL A 148 0.60 -39.00 -9.92
CA VAL A 148 0.85 -40.16 -9.03
C VAL A 148 2.27 -40.13 -8.48
N ALA A 149 3.27 -39.95 -9.35
CA ALA A 149 4.66 -39.90 -8.92
C ALA A 149 4.92 -38.74 -7.95
N ALA A 150 4.30 -37.57 -8.17
CA ALA A 150 4.40 -36.43 -7.26
C ALA A 150 3.73 -36.71 -5.90
N ASP A 151 2.49 -37.22 -5.88
CA ASP A 151 1.74 -37.53 -4.66
C ASP A 151 2.46 -38.58 -3.79
N GLU A 152 2.97 -39.65 -4.40
CA GLU A 152 3.66 -40.72 -3.69
C GLU A 152 5.04 -40.33 -3.15
N ASN A 153 5.74 -39.39 -3.81
CA ASN A 153 7.14 -39.10 -3.51
C ASN A 153 7.39 -37.71 -2.93
N ILE A 154 6.40 -36.81 -2.90
CA ILE A 154 6.48 -35.48 -2.29
C ILE A 154 5.29 -35.30 -1.33
N PRO A 155 5.42 -35.71 -0.05
CA PRO A 155 4.33 -35.61 0.93
C PRO A 155 3.86 -34.17 1.22
N GLN A 156 4.64 -33.17 0.79
CA GLN A 156 4.32 -31.75 0.86
C GLN A 156 3.31 -31.28 -0.20
N VAL A 157 3.00 -32.09 -1.23
CA VAL A 157 2.03 -31.72 -2.28
C VAL A 157 0.62 -31.69 -1.71
N ASP A 158 -0.02 -30.52 -1.77
CA ASP A 158 -1.35 -30.30 -1.23
C ASP A 158 -2.40 -29.99 -2.32
N LEU A 159 -1.96 -29.44 -3.45
CA LEU A 159 -2.84 -29.05 -4.57
C LEU A 159 -2.18 -29.37 -5.91
N PHE A 160 -2.99 -29.74 -6.91
CA PHE A 160 -2.57 -29.83 -8.31
C PHE A 160 -3.15 -28.68 -9.15
N GLU A 161 -2.32 -28.08 -10.01
CA GLU A 161 -2.72 -27.19 -11.10
C GLU A 161 -2.64 -27.94 -12.43
N ILE A 162 -3.67 -27.88 -13.28
CA ILE A 162 -3.69 -28.55 -14.58
C ILE A 162 -3.76 -27.50 -15.69
N GLY A 163 -2.66 -27.34 -16.42
CA GLY A 163 -2.46 -26.30 -17.44
C GLY A 163 -2.10 -24.94 -16.85
N ASN A 164 -1.24 -24.19 -17.56
CA ASN A 164 -0.75 -22.88 -17.17
C ASN A 164 -1.15 -21.86 -18.24
N GLU A 165 -1.82 -20.78 -17.84
CA GLU A 165 -2.28 -19.71 -18.73
C GLU A 165 -3.05 -20.23 -19.97
N PRO A 166 -4.08 -21.09 -19.77
CA PRO A 166 -4.85 -21.64 -20.88
C PRO A 166 -5.53 -20.56 -21.72
N ASP A 167 -5.80 -19.38 -21.16
CA ASP A 167 -6.33 -18.22 -21.88
C ASP A 167 -5.36 -17.67 -22.95
N LEU A 168 -4.12 -18.15 -22.98
CA LEU A 168 -3.14 -17.88 -24.03
C LEU A 168 -2.98 -19.03 -25.05
N TYR A 169 -3.61 -20.19 -24.85
CA TYR A 169 -3.40 -21.39 -25.68
C TYR A 169 -3.76 -21.21 -27.16
N VAL A 170 -4.77 -20.39 -27.47
CA VAL A 170 -5.11 -20.07 -28.85
C VAL A 170 -3.99 -19.24 -29.50
N SER A 171 -3.48 -18.25 -28.77
CA SER A 171 -2.40 -17.38 -29.25
C SER A 171 -1.06 -18.11 -29.37
N GLY A 172 -0.78 -19.05 -28.46
CA GLY A 172 0.41 -19.89 -28.48
C GLY A 172 0.29 -21.14 -29.37
N LYS A 173 -0.84 -21.30 -30.09
CA LYS A 173 -1.12 -22.40 -31.02
C LYS A 173 -1.23 -23.79 -30.37
N GLN A 174 -1.44 -23.86 -29.07
CA GLN A 174 -1.72 -25.12 -28.36
C GLN A 174 -3.17 -25.59 -28.53
N ARG A 175 -4.09 -24.67 -28.86
CA ARG A 175 -5.50 -24.96 -29.15
C ARG A 175 -5.97 -24.22 -30.41
N PRO A 176 -6.97 -24.75 -31.14
CA PRO A 176 -7.49 -24.11 -32.33
C PRO A 176 -8.22 -22.80 -32.01
N ARG A 177 -8.40 -21.95 -33.02
CA ARG A 177 -9.20 -20.74 -32.91
C ARG A 177 -10.64 -21.09 -32.51
N GLY A 178 -11.21 -20.33 -31.59
CA GLY A 178 -12.56 -20.55 -31.06
C GLY A 178 -12.61 -21.42 -29.81
N TRP A 179 -11.46 -21.94 -29.34
CA TRP A 179 -11.36 -22.57 -28.03
C TRP A 179 -11.51 -21.52 -26.92
N THR A 180 -12.40 -21.80 -25.97
CA THR A 180 -12.87 -20.86 -24.92
C THR A 180 -12.67 -21.43 -23.52
N GLY A 181 -12.97 -20.63 -22.50
CA GLY A 181 -12.98 -21.10 -21.11
C GLY A 181 -13.93 -22.28 -20.83
N LYS A 182 -14.98 -22.46 -21.65
CA LYS A 182 -15.85 -23.65 -21.57
C LYS A 182 -15.11 -24.92 -21.99
N ASP A 183 -14.39 -24.85 -23.11
CA ASP A 183 -13.62 -25.98 -23.65
C ASP A 183 -12.47 -26.34 -22.68
N TYR A 184 -11.82 -25.32 -22.10
CA TYR A 184 -10.88 -25.51 -20.99
C TYR A 184 -11.51 -26.27 -19.83
N ALA A 185 -12.68 -25.83 -19.35
CA ALA A 185 -13.34 -26.49 -18.23
C ALA A 185 -13.66 -27.97 -18.53
N GLU A 186 -14.05 -28.30 -19.76
CA GLU A 186 -14.31 -29.68 -20.18
C GLU A 186 -13.03 -30.53 -20.20
N GLU A 187 -11.95 -30.04 -20.81
CA GLU A 187 -10.66 -30.74 -20.83
C GLU A 187 -10.07 -30.89 -19.43
N TRP A 188 -10.08 -29.82 -18.64
CA TRP A 188 -9.61 -29.82 -17.26
C TRP A 188 -10.36 -30.87 -16.43
N LYS A 189 -11.69 -30.93 -16.52
CA LYS A 189 -12.51 -31.94 -15.82
C LYS A 189 -12.16 -33.35 -16.27
N SER A 190 -11.88 -33.57 -17.55
CA SER A 190 -11.44 -34.87 -18.07
C SER A 190 -10.14 -35.34 -17.40
N VAL A 191 -9.15 -34.46 -17.30
CA VAL A 191 -7.87 -34.77 -16.65
C VAL A 191 -8.03 -34.95 -15.15
N ALA A 192 -8.70 -34.02 -14.47
CA ALA A 192 -8.93 -34.06 -13.03
C ALA A 192 -9.69 -35.34 -12.61
N ASN A 193 -10.65 -35.80 -13.41
CA ASN A 193 -11.33 -37.08 -13.19
C ASN A 193 -10.39 -38.28 -13.30
N ARG A 194 -9.48 -38.30 -14.28
CA ARG A 194 -8.50 -39.39 -14.42
C ARG A 194 -7.52 -39.41 -13.24
N VAL A 195 -7.07 -38.24 -12.77
CA VAL A 195 -6.24 -38.13 -11.56
C VAL A 195 -7.02 -38.61 -10.34
N LYS A 196 -8.24 -38.11 -10.10
CA LYS A 196 -9.09 -38.55 -8.96
C LYS A 196 -9.38 -40.05 -8.94
N LYS A 197 -9.44 -40.69 -10.10
CA LYS A 197 -9.67 -42.14 -10.19
C LYS A 197 -8.54 -42.95 -9.56
N VAL A 198 -7.29 -42.46 -9.68
CA VAL A 198 -6.10 -43.12 -9.12
C VAL A 198 -5.67 -42.51 -7.78
N LEU A 199 -5.94 -41.22 -7.57
CA LEU A 199 -5.68 -40.46 -6.34
C LEU A 199 -6.99 -39.84 -5.80
N PRO A 200 -7.84 -40.60 -5.08
CA PRO A 200 -9.15 -40.12 -4.62
C PRO A 200 -9.11 -38.84 -3.76
N ASN A 201 -8.00 -38.64 -3.05
CA ASN A 201 -7.77 -37.52 -2.14
C ASN A 201 -7.17 -36.29 -2.83
N ALA A 202 -6.80 -36.37 -4.11
CA ALA A 202 -6.22 -35.26 -4.84
C ALA A 202 -7.12 -34.01 -4.79
N GLN A 203 -6.51 -32.87 -4.49
CA GLN A 203 -7.14 -31.55 -4.48
C GLN A 203 -6.58 -30.71 -5.61
N PHE A 204 -7.34 -29.73 -6.09
CA PHE A 204 -6.97 -28.96 -7.26
C PHE A 204 -7.17 -27.46 -7.10
N GLN A 205 -6.34 -26.70 -7.81
CA GLN A 205 -6.49 -25.27 -8.04
C GLN A 205 -6.64 -25.02 -9.56
N PRO A 206 -7.83 -24.66 -10.07
CA PRO A 206 -8.05 -24.43 -11.49
C PRO A 206 -7.95 -22.95 -11.87
N ALA A 207 -8.28 -22.66 -13.13
CA ALA A 207 -8.13 -21.38 -13.81
C ALA A 207 -6.67 -21.13 -14.25
N VAL A 208 -5.77 -20.77 -13.32
CA VAL A 208 -4.34 -20.53 -13.62
C VAL A 208 -4.17 -19.58 -14.82
N PHE A 209 -5.06 -18.58 -14.95
CA PHE A 209 -5.12 -17.71 -16.14
C PHE A 209 -4.09 -16.58 -16.09
N ALA A 210 -3.55 -16.21 -17.25
CA ALA A 210 -2.70 -15.01 -17.41
C ALA A 210 -3.47 -13.71 -17.07
N GLY A 211 -4.81 -13.79 -17.07
CA GLY A 211 -5.69 -12.71 -16.70
C GLY A 211 -6.16 -11.90 -17.90
N SER A 212 -6.37 -12.51 -19.08
CA SER A 212 -7.01 -11.84 -20.22
C SER A 212 -8.50 -11.54 -19.95
N LEU A 213 -9.19 -12.40 -19.19
CA LEU A 213 -10.63 -12.32 -18.88
C LEU A 213 -11.53 -12.19 -20.13
N LYS A 214 -11.04 -12.69 -21.27
CA LYS A 214 -11.76 -12.70 -22.57
C LYS A 214 -12.19 -14.12 -22.88
N ASP A 215 -13.06 -14.28 -23.88
CA ASP A 215 -13.43 -15.60 -24.43
C ASP A 215 -13.86 -16.62 -23.36
N ASN A 216 -14.57 -16.13 -22.34
CA ASN A 216 -15.06 -16.87 -21.17
C ASN A 216 -13.96 -17.44 -20.24
N PHE A 217 -12.72 -16.95 -20.31
CA PHE A 217 -11.66 -17.21 -19.34
C PHE A 217 -11.78 -16.31 -18.10
N ASP A 218 -12.96 -16.35 -17.50
CA ASP A 218 -13.30 -15.69 -16.23
C ASP A 218 -13.93 -16.73 -15.28
N LEU A 219 -13.76 -16.54 -13.98
CA LEU A 219 -14.20 -17.50 -12.97
C LEU A 219 -15.72 -17.68 -12.98
N SER A 220 -16.49 -16.64 -13.29
CA SER A 220 -17.95 -16.75 -13.38
C SER A 220 -18.38 -17.74 -14.47
N SER A 221 -17.69 -17.70 -15.61
CA SER A 221 -17.90 -18.62 -16.72
C SER A 221 -17.46 -20.04 -16.39
N LEU A 222 -16.33 -20.23 -15.69
CA LEU A 222 -15.89 -21.55 -15.26
C LEU A 222 -16.84 -22.20 -14.24
N VAL A 223 -17.32 -21.42 -13.28
CA VAL A 223 -18.32 -21.86 -12.30
C VAL A 223 -19.60 -22.29 -13.02
N ARG A 224 -20.09 -21.51 -13.98
CA ARG A 224 -21.23 -21.88 -14.84
C ARG A 224 -20.97 -23.14 -15.68
N ALA A 225 -19.73 -23.35 -16.13
CA ALA A 225 -19.32 -24.56 -16.84
C ALA A 225 -19.19 -25.81 -15.92
N GLY A 226 -19.45 -25.64 -14.62
CA GLY A 226 -19.45 -26.72 -13.64
C GLY A 226 -18.05 -27.22 -13.30
N ILE A 227 -17.03 -26.35 -13.37
CA ILE A 227 -15.65 -26.72 -13.01
C ILE A 227 -15.55 -27.15 -11.54
N ASN A 228 -16.35 -26.53 -10.67
CA ASN A 228 -16.49 -26.93 -9.28
C ASN A 228 -17.81 -27.68 -9.11
N ASN A 229 -17.71 -28.92 -8.67
CA ASN A 229 -18.83 -29.80 -8.38
C ASN A 229 -18.56 -30.55 -7.06
N TYR A 230 -19.51 -31.38 -6.62
CA TYR A 230 -19.40 -32.14 -5.37
C TYR A 230 -18.17 -33.08 -5.31
N GLN A 231 -17.60 -33.45 -6.47
CA GLN A 231 -16.46 -34.34 -6.58
C GLN A 231 -15.12 -33.61 -6.36
N PHE A 232 -14.95 -32.41 -6.92
CA PHE A 232 -13.68 -31.68 -6.84
C PHE A 232 -13.55 -30.84 -5.57
N LYS A 233 -14.64 -30.19 -5.12
CA LYS A 233 -14.66 -29.30 -3.94
C LYS A 233 -13.50 -28.29 -3.96
N ILE A 234 -13.44 -27.48 -5.00
CA ILE A 234 -12.30 -26.57 -5.27
C ILE A 234 -12.06 -25.63 -4.08
N PRO A 235 -10.91 -25.73 -3.38
CA PRO A 235 -10.63 -24.89 -2.20
C PRO A 235 -10.11 -23.49 -2.56
N THR A 236 -9.59 -23.32 -3.77
CA THR A 236 -9.00 -22.07 -4.25
C THR A 236 -9.01 -22.00 -5.77
N TYR A 237 -9.27 -20.82 -6.31
CA TYR A 237 -9.04 -20.47 -7.71
C TYR A 237 -7.79 -19.59 -7.83
N SER A 238 -7.05 -19.74 -8.93
CA SER A 238 -5.89 -18.90 -9.19
C SER A 238 -5.95 -18.13 -10.50
N LEU A 239 -5.49 -16.89 -10.45
CA LEU A 239 -5.12 -16.10 -11.62
C LEU A 239 -3.68 -15.62 -11.47
N HIS A 240 -3.14 -15.08 -12.55
CA HIS A 240 -1.84 -14.45 -12.58
C HIS A 240 -1.95 -12.93 -12.65
N PHE A 241 -0.93 -12.23 -12.17
CA PHE A 241 -0.87 -10.78 -12.24
C PHE A 241 0.56 -10.27 -12.44
N TYR A 242 0.75 -9.51 -13.52
CA TYR A 242 1.95 -8.71 -13.70
C TYR A 242 1.58 -7.24 -13.91
N ALA A 243 2.24 -6.34 -13.18
CA ALA A 243 1.92 -4.91 -13.23
C ALA A 243 2.24 -4.29 -14.61
N GLN A 244 3.25 -4.81 -15.30
CA GLN A 244 3.60 -4.41 -16.66
C GLN A 244 3.95 -5.66 -17.49
N SER A 245 4.13 -5.52 -18.80
CA SER A 245 4.47 -6.64 -19.69
C SER A 245 5.61 -6.26 -20.61
N ALA A 246 6.75 -6.94 -20.54
CA ALA A 246 7.87 -6.71 -21.47
C ALA A 246 7.49 -7.02 -22.92
N CYS A 247 6.52 -7.92 -23.13
CA CYS A 247 6.01 -8.29 -24.45
C CYS A 247 5.24 -7.16 -25.17
N SER A 248 4.74 -6.13 -24.46
CA SER A 248 4.00 -5.01 -25.09
C SER A 248 4.83 -3.74 -25.31
N GLY A 249 6.06 -3.67 -24.79
CA GLY A 249 6.88 -2.45 -24.72
C GLY A 249 6.37 -1.40 -23.71
N ASN A 250 7.23 -0.41 -23.37
CA ASN A 250 6.97 0.77 -22.52
C ASN A 250 7.06 0.61 -20.98
N GLN A 251 7.91 -0.28 -20.50
CA GLN A 251 8.09 -0.52 -19.06
C GLN A 251 8.86 0.62 -18.42
N ASN A 252 8.42 1.10 -17.26
CA ASN A 252 9.12 2.17 -16.55
C ASN A 252 8.86 2.16 -15.04
N LEU A 253 9.77 2.81 -14.30
CA LEU A 253 9.76 2.89 -12.84
C LEU A 253 8.58 3.71 -12.33
N ASP A 254 8.32 4.89 -12.89
CA ASP A 254 7.28 5.81 -12.42
C ASP A 254 5.89 5.13 -12.44
N ARG A 255 5.60 4.40 -13.52
CA ARG A 255 4.36 3.62 -13.64
C ARG A 255 4.31 2.44 -12.67
N LEU A 256 5.45 1.82 -12.35
CA LEU A 256 5.49 0.69 -11.42
C LEU A 256 5.08 1.11 -10.01
N VAL A 257 5.51 2.30 -9.57
CA VAL A 257 5.27 2.81 -8.21
C VAL A 257 4.09 3.79 -8.13
N ASP A 258 3.27 3.90 -9.17
CA ASP A 258 2.06 4.70 -9.12
C ASP A 258 0.93 3.93 -8.41
N HIS A 259 0.59 4.38 -7.21
CA HIS A 259 -0.41 3.76 -6.34
C HIS A 259 -1.81 3.71 -6.98
N ASN A 260 -2.17 4.74 -7.75
CA ASN A 260 -3.47 4.80 -8.41
C ASN A 260 -3.55 3.82 -9.59
N ILE A 261 -2.45 3.66 -10.33
CA ILE A 261 -2.35 2.65 -11.39
C ILE A 261 -2.47 1.24 -10.82
N LEU A 262 -1.76 0.93 -9.74
CA LEU A 262 -1.89 -0.35 -9.04
C LEU A 262 -3.33 -0.57 -8.56
N GLY A 263 -3.95 0.43 -7.94
CA GLY A 263 -5.34 0.38 -7.49
C GLY A 263 -6.32 0.04 -8.63
N ALA A 264 -6.17 0.68 -9.79
CA ALA A 264 -6.97 0.41 -10.98
C ALA A 264 -6.72 -1.01 -11.55
N GLN A 265 -5.48 -1.47 -11.53
CA GLN A 265 -5.12 -2.83 -11.96
C GLN A 265 -5.78 -3.90 -11.08
N LEU A 266 -5.75 -3.72 -9.76
CA LEU A 266 -6.37 -4.67 -8.83
C LEU A 266 -7.90 -4.63 -8.88
N GLN A 267 -8.51 -3.49 -9.21
CA GLN A 267 -9.95 -3.37 -9.37
C GLN A 267 -10.51 -4.30 -10.45
N ARG A 268 -9.71 -4.61 -11.48
CA ARG A 268 -10.10 -5.53 -12.57
C ARG A 268 -10.45 -6.94 -12.07
N PHE A 269 -9.89 -7.37 -10.93
CA PHE A 269 -10.14 -8.70 -10.36
C PHE A 269 -11.37 -8.75 -9.45
N ASN A 270 -12.08 -7.64 -9.21
CA ASN A 270 -13.28 -7.62 -8.37
C ASN A 270 -14.35 -8.65 -8.81
N PRO A 271 -14.66 -8.84 -10.11
CA PRO A 271 -15.61 -9.87 -10.54
C PRO A 271 -15.12 -11.29 -10.25
N GLU A 272 -13.82 -11.53 -10.37
CA GLU A 272 -13.20 -12.84 -10.11
C GLU A 272 -13.26 -13.19 -8.62
N LEU A 273 -12.94 -12.21 -7.75
CA LEU A 273 -13.07 -12.35 -6.31
C LEU A 273 -14.51 -12.68 -5.89
N ALA A 274 -15.49 -11.97 -6.47
CA ALA A 274 -16.91 -12.23 -6.21
C ALA A 274 -17.34 -13.62 -6.69
N ALA A 275 -16.84 -14.07 -7.85
CA ALA A 275 -17.13 -15.40 -8.38
C ALA A 275 -16.52 -16.52 -7.52
N ALA A 276 -15.28 -16.34 -7.04
CA ALA A 276 -14.64 -17.28 -6.11
C ALA A 276 -15.42 -17.38 -4.79
N GLU A 277 -15.78 -16.23 -4.19
CA GLU A 277 -16.57 -16.16 -2.96
C GLU A 277 -17.96 -16.82 -3.13
N ALA A 278 -18.65 -16.55 -4.24
CA ALA A 278 -19.92 -17.21 -4.56
C ALA A 278 -19.80 -18.72 -4.76
N GLY A 279 -18.63 -19.20 -5.22
CA GLY A 279 -18.30 -20.61 -5.34
C GLY A 279 -17.82 -21.27 -4.04
N GLY A 280 -17.74 -20.52 -2.93
CA GLY A 280 -17.23 -21.01 -1.65
C GLY A 280 -15.72 -21.30 -1.65
N ALA A 281 -14.97 -20.70 -2.59
CA ALA A 281 -13.55 -20.93 -2.79
C ALA A 281 -12.74 -19.65 -2.50
N ARG A 282 -11.47 -19.86 -2.15
CA ARG A 282 -10.52 -18.77 -1.94
C ARG A 282 -9.97 -18.28 -3.29
N PHE A 283 -9.32 -17.13 -3.30
CA PHE A 283 -8.73 -16.56 -4.50
C PHE A 283 -7.25 -16.25 -4.27
N THR A 284 -6.39 -16.77 -5.12
CA THR A 284 -4.95 -16.58 -5.03
C THR A 284 -4.36 -16.03 -6.33
N MET A 285 -3.26 -15.29 -6.19
CA MET A 285 -2.42 -14.93 -7.32
C MET A 285 -1.30 -15.97 -7.41
N ALA A 286 -1.52 -17.06 -8.15
CA ALA A 286 -0.60 -18.22 -8.21
C ALA A 286 0.68 -17.97 -9.03
N GLU A 287 0.71 -16.88 -9.78
CA GLU A 287 1.92 -16.38 -10.40
C GLU A 287 1.83 -14.85 -10.51
N SER A 288 2.81 -14.15 -9.95
CA SER A 288 2.81 -12.69 -10.01
C SER A 288 4.20 -12.10 -9.96
N ASN A 289 4.42 -10.98 -10.64
CA ASN A 289 5.60 -10.15 -10.43
C ASN A 289 5.47 -8.74 -11.06
N THR A 290 6.54 -7.95 -11.03
CA THR A 290 6.59 -6.58 -11.57
C THR A 290 6.25 -6.53 -13.06
N VAL A 291 6.98 -7.28 -13.87
CA VAL A 291 6.89 -7.24 -15.34
C VAL A 291 6.87 -8.67 -15.90
N SER A 292 5.86 -9.00 -16.71
CA SER A 292 5.78 -10.32 -17.36
C SER A 292 6.83 -10.49 -18.47
N CYS A 293 6.92 -11.70 -19.02
CA CYS A 293 7.92 -12.09 -20.02
C CYS A 293 9.35 -12.01 -19.45
N SER A 294 9.53 -12.66 -18.29
CA SER A 294 10.80 -12.83 -17.57
C SER A 294 11.35 -11.58 -16.88
N GLY A 295 10.54 -10.53 -16.71
CA GLY A 295 10.97 -9.29 -16.06
C GLY A 295 11.60 -8.30 -17.03
N PHE A 296 11.91 -7.11 -16.52
CA PHE A 296 12.56 -6.05 -17.29
C PHE A 296 13.70 -5.46 -16.49
N VAL A 297 14.90 -5.48 -17.06
CA VAL A 297 16.11 -4.87 -16.48
C VAL A 297 15.87 -3.37 -16.29
N ASP A 298 16.37 -2.82 -15.19
CA ASP A 298 16.19 -1.40 -14.78
C ASP A 298 14.77 -1.05 -14.32
N VAL A 299 13.90 -2.05 -14.18
CA VAL A 299 12.58 -1.90 -13.55
C VAL A 299 12.41 -2.95 -12.46
N SER A 300 12.55 -4.23 -12.83
CA SER A 300 12.23 -5.35 -11.93
C SER A 300 13.35 -5.67 -10.94
N ASP A 301 14.60 -5.47 -11.34
CA ASP A 301 15.81 -5.68 -10.53
C ASP A 301 16.25 -4.42 -9.77
N THR A 302 15.33 -3.49 -9.52
CA THR A 302 15.61 -2.20 -8.88
C THR A 302 14.84 -2.03 -7.57
N PHE A 303 15.20 -1.06 -6.76
CA PHE A 303 14.54 -0.76 -5.49
C PHE A 303 13.04 -0.43 -5.64
N ALA A 304 12.62 0.08 -6.79
CA ALA A 304 11.20 0.28 -7.08
C ALA A 304 10.36 -1.00 -6.92
N SER A 305 10.92 -2.17 -7.25
CA SER A 305 10.20 -3.45 -7.10
C SER A 305 9.94 -3.80 -5.64
N ALA A 306 10.80 -3.39 -4.71
CA ALA A 306 10.59 -3.59 -3.27
C ALA A 306 9.42 -2.75 -2.74
N LEU A 307 9.35 -1.48 -3.14
CA LEU A 307 8.25 -0.57 -2.78
C LEU A 307 6.93 -1.03 -3.41
N TRP A 308 6.97 -1.39 -4.71
CA TRP A 308 5.83 -1.95 -5.42
C TRP A 308 5.32 -3.23 -4.77
N LEU A 309 6.21 -4.16 -4.38
CA LEU A 309 5.81 -5.41 -3.74
C LEU A 309 5.03 -5.15 -2.45
N ILE A 310 5.46 -4.20 -1.62
CA ILE A 310 4.74 -3.84 -0.38
C ILE A 310 3.36 -3.27 -0.71
N ASP A 311 3.28 -2.31 -1.63
CA ASP A 311 2.02 -1.66 -2.01
C ASP A 311 1.03 -2.67 -2.61
N TYR A 312 1.50 -3.48 -3.58
CA TYR A 312 0.72 -4.55 -4.20
C TYR A 312 0.22 -5.56 -3.17
N SER A 313 1.09 -6.04 -2.29
CA SER A 313 0.75 -7.06 -1.31
C SER A 313 -0.34 -6.58 -0.35
N LEU A 314 -0.19 -5.38 0.24
CA LEU A 314 -1.17 -4.85 1.19
C LEU A 314 -2.47 -4.44 0.51
N ALA A 315 -2.41 -3.90 -0.72
CA ALA A 315 -3.59 -3.62 -1.52
C ALA A 315 -4.35 -4.91 -1.88
N ALA A 316 -3.65 -5.96 -2.29
CA ALA A 316 -4.24 -7.26 -2.64
C ALA A 316 -4.89 -7.94 -1.42
N ALA A 317 -4.19 -7.95 -0.28
CA ALA A 317 -4.74 -8.47 0.98
C ALA A 317 -6.04 -7.74 1.39
N SER A 318 -6.11 -6.42 1.18
CA SER A 318 -7.33 -5.65 1.47
C SER A 318 -8.54 -6.02 0.61
N LYS A 319 -8.32 -6.75 -0.50
CA LYS A 319 -9.35 -7.27 -1.39
C LYS A 319 -9.70 -8.74 -1.15
N LYS A 320 -9.22 -9.37 -0.06
CA LYS A 320 -9.36 -10.82 0.20
C LYS A 320 -8.63 -11.73 -0.80
N ILE A 321 -7.63 -11.22 -1.51
CA ILE A 321 -6.67 -12.12 -2.16
C ILE A 321 -5.93 -12.81 -1.03
N GLU A 322 -5.95 -14.14 -1.00
CA GLU A 322 -5.47 -14.91 0.15
C GLU A 322 -3.96 -15.13 0.13
N ARG A 323 -3.37 -15.26 -1.06
CA ARG A 323 -1.96 -15.58 -1.23
C ARG A 323 -1.44 -15.07 -2.56
N ILE A 324 -0.18 -14.65 -2.57
CA ILE A 324 0.54 -14.20 -3.76
C ILE A 324 1.79 -15.05 -3.89
N TYR A 325 1.91 -15.76 -5.00
CA TYR A 325 3.09 -16.53 -5.37
C TYR A 325 3.93 -15.71 -6.34
N PHE A 326 5.02 -15.14 -5.86
CA PHE A 326 5.92 -14.34 -6.69
C PHE A 326 6.77 -15.26 -7.56
N HIS A 327 6.75 -15.04 -8.87
CA HIS A 327 7.47 -15.89 -9.81
C HIS A 327 8.97 -15.59 -9.81
N ASN A 328 9.80 -16.63 -9.75
CA ASN A 328 11.25 -16.51 -9.74
C ASN A 328 11.85 -17.43 -10.81
N GLY A 329 12.77 -16.88 -11.59
CA GLY A 329 13.63 -17.62 -12.50
C GLY A 329 15.11 -17.49 -12.10
N PRO A 330 15.98 -18.46 -12.46
CA PRO A 330 17.38 -18.44 -12.03
C PRO A 330 18.18 -17.21 -12.48
N THR A 331 17.74 -16.52 -13.54
CA THR A 331 18.42 -15.34 -14.11
C THR A 331 17.49 -14.15 -14.35
N THR A 332 16.23 -14.24 -13.95
CA THR A 332 15.22 -13.22 -14.27
C THR A 332 15.38 -11.99 -13.36
N PRO A 333 15.29 -10.75 -13.88
CA PRO A 333 15.39 -9.52 -13.10
C PRO A 333 14.46 -9.43 -11.88
N TYR A 334 13.27 -10.02 -11.95
CA TYR A 334 12.26 -9.91 -10.90
C TYR A 334 12.41 -10.91 -9.73
N SER A 335 13.43 -11.77 -9.78
CA SER A 335 13.61 -12.82 -8.76
C SER A 335 13.98 -12.21 -7.43
N PHE A 336 13.53 -12.82 -6.35
CA PHE A 336 13.90 -12.48 -4.98
C PHE A 336 15.39 -12.64 -4.71
N PHE A 337 16.02 -13.60 -5.38
CA PHE A 337 17.45 -13.83 -5.34
C PHE A 337 17.91 -14.54 -6.61
N ILE A 338 19.23 -14.53 -6.83
CA ILE A 338 19.88 -15.31 -7.87
C ILE A 338 20.53 -16.53 -7.21
N PRO A 339 20.22 -17.77 -7.64
CA PRO A 339 20.82 -18.97 -7.06
C PRO A 339 22.29 -19.11 -7.43
N LYS A 340 23.02 -19.91 -6.64
CA LYS A 340 24.42 -20.26 -6.92
C LYS A 340 24.54 -20.93 -8.29
N GLY A 341 25.53 -20.52 -9.07
CA GLY A 341 25.79 -21.09 -10.40
C GLY A 341 24.80 -20.65 -11.48
N ALA A 342 23.98 -19.62 -11.23
CA ALA A 342 23.18 -19.00 -12.27
C ALA A 342 24.07 -18.47 -13.41
N ASN A 343 23.65 -18.70 -14.65
CA ASN A 343 24.46 -18.36 -15.81
C ASN A 343 24.69 -16.84 -15.91
N GLY A 344 25.96 -16.42 -15.86
CA GLY A 344 26.37 -15.02 -16.04
C GLY A 344 26.05 -14.09 -14.87
N LEU A 345 25.60 -14.60 -13.71
CA LEU A 345 25.26 -13.79 -12.54
C LEU A 345 25.84 -14.40 -11.25
N GLU A 346 26.24 -13.56 -10.30
CA GLU A 346 26.61 -14.03 -8.97
C GLU A 346 25.36 -14.31 -8.11
N SER A 347 25.49 -15.28 -7.21
CA SER A 347 24.46 -15.54 -6.19
C SER A 347 24.20 -14.29 -5.37
N GLY A 348 22.95 -14.04 -5.00
CA GLY A 348 22.65 -12.97 -4.06
C GLY A 348 21.21 -12.51 -4.01
N ILE A 349 20.90 -11.74 -2.96
CA ILE A 349 19.57 -11.20 -2.68
C ILE A 349 19.30 -9.99 -3.58
N ARG A 350 18.10 -9.94 -4.15
CA ARG A 350 17.66 -8.85 -5.02
C ARG A 350 16.87 -7.78 -4.25
N PRO A 351 16.80 -6.54 -4.77
CA PRO A 351 16.05 -5.45 -4.17
C PRO A 351 14.63 -5.82 -3.72
N ILE A 352 13.87 -6.53 -4.56
CA ILE A 352 12.49 -6.92 -4.27
C ILE A 352 12.32 -7.70 -2.95
N PHE A 353 13.31 -8.52 -2.57
CA PHE A 353 13.25 -9.33 -1.35
C PHE A 353 13.33 -8.49 -0.07
N TYR A 354 13.95 -7.30 -0.13
CA TYR A 354 13.91 -6.37 1.01
C TYR A 354 12.48 -5.88 1.29
N GLY A 355 11.62 -5.83 0.27
CA GLY A 355 10.18 -5.61 0.43
C GLY A 355 9.48 -6.78 1.14
N VAL A 356 9.87 -8.03 0.81
CA VAL A 356 9.39 -9.24 1.48
C VAL A 356 9.77 -9.23 2.96
N TYR A 357 11.03 -8.92 3.28
CA TYR A 357 11.47 -8.81 4.67
C TYR A 357 10.74 -7.69 5.43
N PHE A 358 10.53 -6.53 4.81
CA PHE A 358 9.75 -5.44 5.41
C PHE A 358 8.31 -5.88 5.72
N LEU A 359 7.65 -6.62 4.81
CA LEU A 359 6.32 -7.19 5.07
C LEU A 359 6.34 -8.25 6.17
N ALA A 360 7.38 -9.07 6.25
CA ALA A 360 7.54 -10.03 7.35
C ALA A 360 7.61 -9.31 8.71
N GLU A 361 8.31 -8.19 8.81
CA GLU A 361 8.29 -7.33 10.00
C GLU A 361 6.90 -6.71 10.24
N ALA A 362 6.21 -6.27 9.18
CA ALA A 362 4.86 -5.71 9.27
C ALA A 362 3.82 -6.72 9.77
N LEU A 363 4.04 -8.02 9.52
CA LEU A 363 3.18 -9.13 9.95
C LEU A 363 3.78 -9.96 11.09
N ALA A 364 4.90 -9.52 11.67
CA ALA A 364 5.57 -10.25 12.73
C ALA A 364 4.64 -10.49 13.92
N LEU A 365 4.60 -11.70 14.45
CA LEU A 365 3.86 -12.02 15.66
C LEU A 365 4.47 -11.29 16.87
N PRO A 366 3.65 -10.89 17.86
CA PRO A 366 4.17 -10.29 19.09
C PRO A 366 5.09 -11.23 19.86
N GLU A 367 4.78 -12.53 19.81
CA GLU A 367 5.55 -13.59 20.43
C GLU A 367 5.42 -14.88 19.62
N PRO A 368 6.41 -15.79 19.68
CA PRO A 368 6.32 -17.11 19.05
C PRO A 368 5.06 -17.86 19.49
N GLY A 369 4.35 -18.46 18.55
CA GLY A 369 3.12 -19.24 18.84
C GLY A 369 1.85 -18.42 19.04
N SER A 370 1.92 -17.08 19.00
CA SER A 370 0.72 -16.23 19.05
C SER A 370 -0.31 -16.62 17.96
N THR A 371 -1.61 -16.53 18.29
CA THR A 371 -2.72 -16.73 17.33
C THR A 371 -3.20 -15.42 16.70
N THR A 372 -2.47 -14.31 16.89
CA THR A 372 -2.79 -13.02 16.28
C THR A 372 -2.79 -13.14 14.75
N ASN A 373 -3.83 -12.58 14.13
CA ASN A 373 -3.93 -12.36 12.70
C ASN A 373 -4.15 -10.86 12.47
N PHE A 374 -3.48 -10.32 11.46
CA PHE A 374 -3.59 -8.91 11.12
C PHE A 374 -4.69 -8.69 10.09
N MET A 375 -5.58 -7.76 10.37
CA MET A 375 -6.49 -7.20 9.37
C MET A 375 -5.86 -5.99 8.72
N VAL A 376 -6.00 -5.85 7.41
CA VAL A 376 -5.44 -4.72 6.65
C VAL A 376 -6.53 -3.77 6.17
N LYS A 377 -6.25 -2.46 6.28
CA LYS A 377 -7.10 -1.40 5.73
C LYS A 377 -6.25 -0.35 5.02
N PRO A 378 -6.45 -0.15 3.69
CA PRO A 378 -5.92 1.03 3.01
C PRO A 378 -6.58 2.29 3.58
N ILE A 379 -5.79 3.32 3.85
CA ILE A 379 -6.26 4.60 4.38
C ILE A 379 -6.26 5.61 3.23
N SER A 380 -7.47 6.01 2.81
CA SER A 380 -7.63 7.00 1.75
C SER A 380 -7.16 8.38 2.22
N LEU A 381 -6.34 9.02 1.40
CA LEU A 381 -5.86 10.39 1.64
C LEU A 381 -6.67 11.39 0.79
N PRO A 382 -6.85 12.63 1.27
CA PRO A 382 -7.50 13.69 0.48
C PRO A 382 -6.81 13.87 -0.88
N GLY A 383 -7.59 13.88 -1.95
CA GLY A 383 -7.09 14.05 -3.32
C GLY A 383 -6.47 12.80 -3.95
N SER A 384 -6.44 11.66 -3.25
CA SER A 384 -5.92 10.37 -3.74
C SER A 384 -4.56 10.51 -4.45
N PRO A 385 -3.52 10.99 -3.75
CA PRO A 385 -2.18 11.14 -4.32
C PRO A 385 -1.70 9.78 -4.88
N SER A 386 -1.14 9.79 -6.09
CA SER A 386 -0.61 8.57 -6.71
C SER A 386 0.72 8.12 -6.11
N ASP A 387 1.36 8.99 -5.31
CA ASP A 387 2.71 8.81 -4.83
C ASP A 387 2.80 8.61 -3.31
N ILE A 388 1.67 8.46 -2.63
CA ILE A 388 1.63 8.09 -1.21
C ILE A 388 0.60 6.97 -1.01
N ALA A 389 1.04 5.87 -0.41
CA ALA A 389 0.17 4.78 0.01
C ALA A 389 0.25 4.58 1.54
N VAL A 390 -0.89 4.32 2.17
CA VAL A 390 -0.98 4.16 3.62
C VAL A 390 -1.87 2.97 3.96
N TYR A 391 -1.38 2.09 4.81
CA TYR A 391 -2.09 0.90 5.26
C TYR A 391 -2.05 0.82 6.79
N GLY A 392 -3.22 0.67 7.40
CA GLY A 392 -3.34 0.30 8.82
C GLY A 392 -3.42 -1.22 8.96
N LEU A 393 -2.69 -1.79 9.91
CA LEU A 393 -2.81 -3.19 10.30
C LEU A 393 -3.34 -3.28 11.73
N TYR A 394 -4.39 -4.07 11.91
CA TYR A 394 -5.12 -4.19 13.18
C TYR A 394 -5.08 -5.63 13.66
N SER A 395 -4.80 -5.84 14.94
CA SER A 395 -4.86 -7.16 15.55
C SER A 395 -6.31 -7.63 15.70
N ASN A 396 -6.59 -8.87 15.34
CA ASN A 396 -7.90 -9.51 15.59
C ASN A 396 -8.20 -9.72 17.08
N ARG A 397 -7.20 -9.69 17.97
CA ARG A 397 -7.37 -9.90 19.43
C ARG A 397 -7.83 -8.66 20.19
N VAL A 398 -7.58 -7.45 19.66
CA VAL A 398 -7.80 -6.18 20.40
C VAL A 398 -9.04 -5.42 19.92
N GLN A 399 -9.83 -5.98 19.00
CA GLN A 399 -11.17 -5.47 18.75
C GLN A 399 -12.09 -5.91 19.90
N ARG A 400 -12.15 -5.13 21.00
CA ARG A 400 -13.22 -5.30 21.99
C ARG A 400 -14.55 -4.93 21.33
N PRO A 401 -15.46 -5.89 21.09
CA PRO A 401 -16.74 -5.61 20.47
C PRO A 401 -17.69 -5.18 21.58
N ASN A 402 -17.75 -3.87 21.83
CA ASN A 402 -18.83 -3.15 22.53
C ASN A 402 -18.64 -1.62 22.44
N LEU A 403 -18.20 -1.13 21.28
CA LEU A 403 -18.24 0.30 21.00
C LEU A 403 -19.53 0.63 20.26
N ASP A 404 -20.58 0.87 21.05
CA ASP A 404 -21.61 1.82 20.64
C ASP A 404 -20.92 3.16 20.38
N VAL A 405 -20.52 3.36 19.13
CA VAL A 405 -20.27 4.71 18.62
C VAL A 405 -21.63 5.38 18.63
N VAL A 406 -21.94 6.07 19.72
CA VAL A 406 -22.99 7.09 19.70
C VAL A 406 -22.64 8.00 18.55
N GLY A 407 -23.43 7.92 17.47
CA GLY A 407 -23.18 8.66 16.25
C GLY A 407 -23.07 10.15 16.57
N THR A 408 -21.85 10.69 16.52
CA THR A 408 -21.68 12.13 16.41
C THR A 408 -22.12 12.51 15.01
N THR A 409 -23.28 13.17 14.95
CA THR A 409 -23.83 13.83 13.78
C THR A 409 -22.73 14.65 13.11
N LYS A 410 -22.44 14.37 11.84
CA LYS A 410 -21.56 15.21 11.02
C LYS A 410 -22.15 16.62 10.94
N VAL A 411 -21.38 17.63 11.32
CA VAL A 411 -21.60 19.00 10.84
C VAL A 411 -20.47 19.30 9.86
N ALA A 412 -20.84 19.50 8.61
CA ALA A 412 -19.92 19.81 7.53
C ALA A 412 -19.35 21.23 7.68
N TYR A 413 -18.06 21.39 7.40
CA TYR A 413 -17.48 22.70 7.09
C TYR A 413 -16.90 22.66 5.68
N THR A 414 -17.42 23.53 4.84
CA THR A 414 -17.07 23.65 3.42
C THR A 414 -15.63 24.11 3.26
N THR A 415 -14.78 23.30 2.63
CA THR A 415 -13.45 23.72 2.16
C THR A 415 -13.58 24.35 0.78
N THR A 416 -13.32 25.65 0.66
CA THR A 416 -13.14 26.30 -0.64
C THR A 416 -11.78 25.90 -1.20
N VAL A 417 -11.75 25.23 -2.34
CA VAL A 417 -10.52 24.96 -3.10
C VAL A 417 -10.22 26.20 -3.94
N SER A 418 -9.20 26.97 -3.58
CA SER A 418 -8.69 28.06 -4.43
C SER A 418 -7.68 27.49 -5.42
N LYS A 419 -8.06 27.43 -6.70
CA LYS A 419 -7.17 27.09 -7.81
C LYS A 419 -6.54 28.39 -8.33
N THR A 420 -5.23 28.58 -8.19
CA THR A 420 -4.53 29.71 -8.79
C THR A 420 -4.23 29.38 -10.26
N MET A 421 -4.88 30.08 -11.20
CA MET A 421 -4.46 30.10 -12.61
C MET A 421 -3.55 31.31 -12.83
N THR A 422 -2.33 31.07 -13.31
CA THR A 422 -1.46 32.12 -13.82
C THR A 422 -1.85 32.39 -15.27
N MET A 423 -2.43 33.55 -15.55
CA MET A 423 -2.61 34.05 -16.92
C MET A 423 -1.38 34.87 -17.29
N ILE A 424 -0.63 34.45 -18.32
CA ILE A 424 0.40 35.25 -18.95
C ILE A 424 -0.23 35.87 -20.21
N SER A 425 -0.40 37.19 -20.23
CA SER A 425 -0.71 37.92 -21.44
C SER A 425 0.61 38.42 -22.03
N THR A 426 0.90 37.95 -23.25
CA THR A 426 1.95 38.50 -24.10
C THR A 426 1.32 39.49 -25.08
N ASP A 427 1.84 40.70 -25.03
CA ASP A 427 1.76 41.78 -26.02
C ASP A 427 0.57 42.77 -26.02
N ILE A 428 1.02 44.02 -26.22
CA ILE A 428 0.43 45.25 -26.75
C ILE A 428 -0.48 46.13 -25.85
N PHE A 429 -0.08 47.40 -25.84
CA PHE A 429 -0.66 48.57 -25.21
C PHE A 429 -2.12 48.79 -25.58
N GLU A 430 -2.99 48.89 -24.58
CA GLU A 430 -4.17 49.76 -24.61
C GLU A 430 -4.67 50.03 -23.19
N THR A 431 -5.29 51.19 -23.00
CA THR A 431 -5.68 51.78 -21.72
C THR A 431 -6.72 50.90 -21.00
N VAL A 432 -6.33 50.20 -19.93
CA VAL A 432 -7.28 49.51 -19.05
C VAL A 432 -7.92 50.52 -18.10
N GLN A 433 -9.15 50.94 -18.40
CA GLN A 433 -10.04 51.54 -17.40
C GLN A 433 -10.57 50.42 -16.50
N SER A 434 -10.15 50.46 -15.23
CA SER A 434 -10.49 49.55 -14.12
C SER A 434 -9.77 48.19 -14.09
N VAL A 435 -9.00 47.98 -13.01
CA VAL A 435 -8.64 46.65 -12.52
C VAL A 435 -9.21 46.55 -11.11
N SER A 436 -10.21 45.69 -10.93
CA SER A 436 -10.67 45.32 -9.59
C SER A 436 -9.66 44.37 -8.97
N THR A 437 -9.06 44.76 -7.84
CA THR A 437 -8.28 43.83 -7.02
C THR A 437 -9.05 43.54 -5.73
N LYS A 438 -9.53 42.30 -5.62
CA LYS A 438 -10.24 41.80 -4.46
C LYS A 438 -9.21 41.41 -3.40
N ARG A 439 -8.92 42.29 -2.46
CA ARG A 439 -8.01 42.00 -1.34
C ARG A 439 -8.80 41.39 -0.18
N ILE A 440 -8.73 40.07 -0.05
CA ILE A 440 -9.24 39.37 1.14
C ILE A 440 -8.16 39.47 2.22
N ILE A 441 -8.36 40.33 3.22
CA ILE A 441 -7.56 40.30 4.45
C ILE A 441 -8.26 39.32 5.40
N LYS A 442 -7.79 38.06 5.43
CA LYS A 442 -8.12 37.13 6.51
C LYS A 442 -7.06 37.27 7.60
N SER A 443 -7.24 38.24 8.49
CA SER A 443 -6.60 38.20 9.81
C SER A 443 -7.68 37.93 10.84
N ILE A 444 -7.67 36.73 11.43
CA ILE A 444 -8.42 36.43 12.64
C ILE A 444 -7.37 36.08 13.69
N ALA A 445 -7.12 37.01 14.61
CA ALA A 445 -6.56 36.70 15.91
C ALA A 445 -7.74 36.74 16.90
N THR A 446 -7.92 35.65 17.64
CA THR A 446 -8.90 35.57 18.73
C THR A 446 -8.13 35.14 19.97
N SER A 447 -8.18 35.95 21.04
CA SER A 447 -7.86 35.48 22.38
C SER A 447 -9.17 35.28 23.12
N THR A 448 -9.33 34.13 23.77
CA THR A 448 -10.49 33.83 24.60
C THR A 448 -9.96 33.59 26.02
N LYS A 449 -10.48 34.36 26.99
CA LYS A 449 -10.18 34.18 28.40
C LYS A 449 -11.39 33.54 29.06
N SER A 450 -11.27 32.27 29.42
CA SER A 450 -12.32 31.54 30.14
C SER A 450 -12.26 31.90 31.62
N ILE A 451 -13.37 32.39 32.19
CA ILE A 451 -13.57 32.49 33.63
C ILE A 451 -14.52 31.37 34.02
N THR A 452 -14.01 30.33 34.68
CA THR A 452 -14.85 29.28 35.28
C THR A 452 -15.26 29.75 36.66
N THR A 453 -16.52 30.15 36.84
CA THR A 453 -17.10 30.32 38.18
C THR A 453 -17.92 29.08 38.48
N THR A 454 -17.44 28.24 39.40
CA THR A 454 -18.25 27.12 39.92
C THR A 454 -19.15 27.68 41.01
N ALA A 455 -20.43 27.87 40.71
CA ALA A 455 -21.42 28.17 41.72
C ALA A 455 -22.38 26.99 41.83
N VAL A 456 -22.43 26.38 43.02
CA VAL A 456 -23.41 25.35 43.36
C VAL A 456 -24.64 26.07 43.90
N PHE A 457 -25.73 26.08 43.14
CA PHE A 457 -27.01 26.57 43.62
C PHE A 457 -27.96 25.41 43.89
N ILE A 458 -28.58 25.42 45.07
CA ILE A 458 -29.75 24.61 45.37
C ILE A 458 -30.96 25.51 45.08
N VAL A 459 -31.74 25.21 44.05
CA VAL A 459 -32.95 25.98 43.71
C VAL A 459 -34.15 25.03 43.60
N PRO A 460 -35.29 25.31 44.25
CA PRO A 460 -36.52 24.54 44.05
C PRO A 460 -37.12 24.78 42.66
N LYS A 461 -37.89 23.78 42.21
CA LYS A 461 -38.54 23.60 40.89
C LYS A 461 -38.94 24.88 40.13
N GLN A 462 -38.52 24.90 38.85
CA GLN A 462 -38.99 25.70 37.71
C GLN A 462 -38.73 27.23 37.73
N THR A 463 -37.69 27.66 37.04
CA THR A 463 -37.66 28.97 36.35
C THR A 463 -36.69 28.91 35.17
N MET A 464 -37.13 29.33 33.98
CA MET A 464 -36.27 29.59 32.82
C MET A 464 -35.49 30.90 33.08
N PHE A 465 -34.18 30.93 32.83
CA PHE A 465 -33.41 32.18 32.85
C PHE A 465 -33.04 32.57 31.43
N THR A 466 -33.52 33.72 30.98
CA THR A 466 -33.04 34.40 29.78
C THR A 466 -32.15 35.54 30.22
N LYS A 467 -30.87 35.53 29.84
CA LYS A 467 -29.98 36.67 30.08
C LYS A 467 -29.70 37.35 28.75
N THR A 468 -30.27 38.53 28.55
CA THR A 468 -29.95 39.39 27.41
C THR A 468 -28.85 40.35 27.84
N ALA A 469 -27.69 40.32 27.18
CA ALA A 469 -26.64 41.31 27.37
C ALA A 469 -26.58 42.21 26.14
N THR A 470 -26.98 43.46 26.29
CA THR A 470 -26.87 44.48 25.24
C THR A 470 -25.60 45.29 25.50
N LEU A 471 -24.67 45.32 24.55
CA LEU A 471 -23.54 46.26 24.55
C LEU A 471 -23.74 47.24 23.39
N PRO A 472 -23.97 48.55 23.65
CA PRO A 472 -23.92 49.56 22.61
C PRO A 472 -22.55 50.23 22.60
N GLY A 473 -21.97 50.43 21.41
CA GLY A 473 -20.87 51.37 21.23
C GLY A 473 -20.09 51.15 19.94
N THR A 474 -20.22 52.07 18.99
CA THR A 474 -19.23 52.24 17.92
C THR A 474 -17.92 52.76 18.51
N LYS A 475 -16.78 52.27 18.00
CA LYS A 475 -15.46 52.79 18.37
C LYS A 475 -14.74 53.29 17.11
N LEU A 476 -14.36 54.56 17.13
CA LEU A 476 -13.48 55.17 16.11
C LEU A 476 -12.03 54.76 16.40
N THR A 477 -11.35 54.23 15.40
CA THR A 477 -9.93 53.84 15.49
C THR A 477 -9.15 54.49 14.34
N THR A 478 -8.02 55.09 14.67
CA THR A 478 -7.13 55.73 13.70
C THR A 478 -5.96 54.81 13.37
N ILE A 479 -5.69 54.64 12.08
CA ILE A 479 -4.63 53.80 11.53
C ILE A 479 -3.66 54.69 10.76
N GLU A 480 -2.39 54.60 11.10
CA GLU A 480 -1.31 55.32 10.42
C GLU A 480 -0.45 54.36 9.59
N ASN A 481 -0.21 54.73 8.34
CA ASN A 481 0.65 53.99 7.42
C ASN A 481 1.69 54.93 6.83
N GLN A 482 2.96 54.52 6.86
CA GLN A 482 4.02 55.25 6.14
C GLN A 482 4.08 54.82 4.68
N LEU A 483 4.22 55.81 3.81
CA LEU A 483 4.40 55.66 2.38
C LEU A 483 5.89 55.59 2.03
N LEU A 484 6.19 55.00 0.87
CA LEU A 484 7.56 54.75 0.41
C LEU A 484 8.38 56.01 0.13
N ASP A 485 7.76 57.19 0.13
CA ASP A 485 8.44 58.50 0.06
C ASP A 485 8.73 59.10 1.45
N GLY A 486 8.47 58.34 2.53
CA GLY A 486 8.68 58.76 3.91
C GLY A 486 7.55 59.59 4.51
N SER A 487 6.48 59.89 3.75
CA SER A 487 5.30 60.57 4.31
C SER A 487 4.41 59.60 5.08
N THR A 488 3.74 60.09 6.14
CA THR A 488 2.82 59.28 6.95
C THR A 488 1.38 59.65 6.61
N MET A 489 0.52 58.65 6.42
CA MET A 489 -0.87 58.80 6.03
C MET A 489 -1.77 58.20 7.11
N THR A 490 -2.64 59.03 7.68
CA THR A 490 -3.48 58.71 8.83
C THR A 490 -4.94 58.58 8.40
N GLN A 491 -5.62 57.50 8.77
CA GLN A 491 -7.03 57.28 8.46
C GLN A 491 -7.83 56.83 9.68
N THR A 492 -8.98 57.45 9.94
CA THR A 492 -9.89 57.07 11.05
C THR A 492 -11.06 56.24 10.51
N VAL A 493 -11.35 55.11 11.16
CA VAL A 493 -12.43 54.18 10.80
C VAL A 493 -13.33 53.91 12.01
N GLU A 494 -14.65 53.97 11.80
CA GLU A 494 -15.66 53.65 12.80
C GLU A 494 -16.03 52.15 12.72
N ILE A 495 -15.98 51.44 13.85
CA ILE A 495 -16.35 50.02 13.92
C ILE A 495 -17.60 49.88 14.80
N ALA A 496 -18.69 49.35 14.24
CA ALA A 496 -19.92 49.00 14.95
C ALA A 496 -19.95 47.51 15.30
N TYR A 497 -20.33 47.16 16.54
CA TYR A 497 -20.47 45.77 16.98
C TYR A 497 -21.96 45.36 16.99
N PRO A 498 -22.33 44.18 16.46
CA PRO A 498 -23.71 43.70 16.51
C PRO A 498 -24.11 43.11 17.88
N THR A 499 -25.40 43.19 18.22
CA THR A 499 -26.01 42.65 19.44
C THR A 499 -26.05 41.12 19.43
N VAL A 500 -25.69 40.48 20.55
CA VAL A 500 -25.71 39.01 20.72
C VAL A 500 -26.83 38.60 21.65
N THR A 501 -27.63 37.60 21.25
CA THR A 501 -28.67 36.99 22.11
C THR A 501 -28.24 35.58 22.50
N GLU A 502 -28.19 35.31 23.80
CA GLU A 502 -27.85 34.00 24.37
C GLU A 502 -29.15 33.20 24.65
N ILE A 503 -29.26 31.96 24.16
CA ILE A 503 -30.36 31.05 24.49
C ILE A 503 -29.78 29.77 25.11
N VAL A 504 -30.15 29.50 26.37
CA VAL A 504 -29.77 28.29 27.10
C VAL A 504 -30.94 27.30 27.06
N LEU A 505 -30.75 26.14 26.44
CA LEU A 505 -31.70 25.02 26.50
C LEU A 505 -31.10 23.89 27.33
N PRO A 506 -31.75 23.45 28.42
CA PRO A 506 -31.27 22.32 29.21
C PRO A 506 -31.67 20.98 28.60
N THR A 507 -30.71 20.08 28.35
CA THR A 507 -31.00 18.67 28.10
C THR A 507 -30.86 17.89 29.41
N ILE A 508 -31.88 17.12 29.77
CA ILE A 508 -31.91 16.31 30.99
C ILE A 508 -31.40 14.91 30.67
N THR A 509 -30.27 14.50 31.24
CA THR A 509 -29.85 13.09 31.27
C THR A 509 -30.03 12.54 32.68
N ARG A 510 -30.76 11.42 32.80
CA ARG A 510 -31.04 10.76 34.08
C ARG A 510 -29.99 9.67 34.33
N SER A 511 -29.11 9.85 35.32
CA SER A 511 -28.30 8.76 35.87
C SER A 511 -29.14 7.92 36.84
N ARG A 512 -29.03 6.58 36.79
CA ARG A 512 -29.87 5.66 37.59
C ARG A 512 -29.33 5.35 39.00
N THR A 513 -28.23 5.97 39.44
CA THR A 513 -27.58 5.51 40.69
C THR A 513 -27.29 6.59 41.74
N THR A 514 -27.50 7.88 41.47
CA THR A 514 -27.53 8.91 42.52
C THR A 514 -28.52 10.00 42.11
N SER A 515 -29.29 10.53 43.07
CA SER A 515 -30.27 11.60 42.89
C SER A 515 -29.63 12.97 42.57
N GLN A 516 -28.51 13.00 41.85
CA GLN A 516 -27.80 14.21 41.45
C GLN A 516 -28.04 14.48 39.97
N ARG A 517 -28.47 15.72 39.68
CA ARG A 517 -28.58 16.24 38.31
C ARG A 517 -27.35 17.09 38.03
N VAL A 518 -26.59 16.72 37.01
CA VAL A 518 -25.47 17.52 36.50
C VAL A 518 -25.99 18.37 35.36
N TYR A 519 -25.73 19.68 35.41
CA TYR A 519 -26.03 20.62 34.35
C TYR A 519 -24.76 20.89 33.56
N THR A 520 -24.78 20.64 32.26
CA THR A 520 -23.71 21.03 31.33
C THR A 520 -24.24 22.16 30.46
N SER A 521 -23.67 23.36 30.58
CA SER A 521 -23.97 24.48 29.68
C SER A 521 -23.14 24.35 28.40
N TRP A 522 -23.77 24.51 27.24
CA TRP A 522 -23.07 24.74 25.98
C TRP A 522 -23.24 26.21 25.59
N VAL A 523 -22.13 26.89 25.32
CA VAL A 523 -22.15 28.18 24.63
C VAL A 523 -21.97 27.89 23.14
N LEU A 524 -23.02 28.11 22.35
CA LEU A 524 -22.93 28.14 20.89
C LEU A 524 -22.92 29.60 20.47
N SER A 525 -21.80 30.05 19.90
CA SER A 525 -21.70 31.37 19.30
C SER A 525 -21.00 31.26 17.95
N THR A 526 -21.74 31.47 16.87
CA THR A 526 -21.21 31.95 15.57
C THR A 526 -22.37 32.60 14.81
N ILE A 527 -22.24 33.78 14.21
CA ILE A 527 -21.88 33.96 12.79
C ILE A 527 -21.49 35.44 12.60
N TRP A 528 -20.35 35.70 11.94
CA TRP A 528 -20.08 37.02 11.35
C TRP A 528 -20.68 37.08 9.95
N THR A 529 -21.48 38.10 9.66
CA THR A 529 -21.83 38.51 8.30
C THR A 529 -20.67 39.32 7.70
N SER A 530 -20.31 39.04 6.44
CA SER A 530 -19.38 39.89 5.70
C SER A 530 -20.12 41.10 5.13
N GLN A 531 -19.64 42.31 5.38
CA GLN A 531 -20.10 43.50 4.67
C GLN A 531 -19.04 43.95 3.66
N GLU A 532 -19.49 44.26 2.44
CA GLU A 532 -18.67 44.76 1.35
C GLU A 532 -18.39 46.25 1.58
N ILE A 533 -17.11 46.65 1.53
CA ILE A 533 -16.73 48.07 1.55
C ILE A 533 -15.91 48.35 0.29
N THR A 534 -16.45 49.20 -0.57
CA THR A 534 -15.80 49.68 -1.80
C THR A 534 -14.90 50.86 -1.45
N ILE A 535 -13.61 50.79 -1.82
CA ILE A 535 -12.69 51.93 -1.75
C ILE A 535 -12.17 52.22 -3.15
N THR A 536 -12.55 53.36 -3.70
CA THR A 536 -12.07 53.85 -4.99
C THR A 536 -10.81 54.67 -4.79
N LYS A 537 -9.71 54.35 -5.50
CA LYS A 537 -8.52 55.21 -5.58
C LYS A 537 -8.21 55.54 -7.04
N VAL A 538 -8.20 56.82 -7.37
CA VAL A 538 -7.69 57.33 -8.65
C VAL A 538 -6.23 57.73 -8.45
N VAL A 539 -5.31 57.19 -9.26
CA VAL A 539 -3.91 57.65 -9.31
C VAL A 539 -3.49 57.80 -10.76
N ARG A 540 -3.08 59.02 -11.16
CA ARG A 540 -2.35 59.24 -12.42
C ARG A 540 -0.85 59.04 -12.17
N ARG A 541 -0.17 58.30 -13.05
CA ARG A 541 1.30 58.28 -13.16
C ARG A 541 1.76 58.15 -14.61
N THR A 542 2.92 58.75 -14.90
CA THR A 542 3.43 59.04 -16.25
C THR A 542 4.81 58.39 -16.57
N LYS A 543 5.32 57.41 -15.81
CA LYS A 543 6.58 56.70 -16.16
C LYS A 543 6.63 55.23 -15.72
N PRO A 544 7.32 54.33 -16.48
CA PRO A 544 7.27 52.87 -16.31
C PRO A 544 8.22 52.32 -15.23
N LEU A 545 7.88 51.13 -14.72
CA LEU A 545 8.60 50.41 -13.65
C LEU A 545 9.66 49.45 -14.21
N ILE A 546 10.88 49.53 -13.67
CA ILE A 546 11.90 48.47 -13.71
C ILE A 546 11.70 47.64 -12.44
N TYR A 547 11.60 46.32 -12.58
CA TYR A 547 11.32 45.41 -11.47
C TYR A 547 12.35 45.51 -10.34
N THR A 548 11.88 45.58 -9.10
CA THR A 548 12.67 45.26 -7.91
C THR A 548 11.95 44.14 -7.17
N THR A 549 12.58 42.97 -7.11
CA THR A 549 12.09 41.83 -6.34
C THR A 549 12.24 42.15 -4.85
N SER A 550 11.13 42.27 -4.13
CA SER A 550 11.14 42.28 -2.66
C SER A 550 10.67 40.91 -2.18
N SER A 551 11.61 40.08 -1.73
CA SER A 551 11.31 38.85 -1.01
C SER A 551 11.04 39.20 0.46
N VAL A 552 9.78 39.10 0.89
CA VAL A 552 9.48 39.12 2.33
C VAL A 552 9.70 37.70 2.86
N TYR A 553 10.78 37.54 3.63
CA TYR A 553 10.98 36.38 4.49
C TYR A 553 9.84 36.33 5.53
N VAL A 554 9.04 35.27 5.51
CA VAL A 554 8.30 34.85 6.71
C VAL A 554 9.09 33.69 7.29
N ALA A 555 9.78 33.95 8.40
CA ALA A 555 10.50 32.91 9.15
C ALA A 555 9.51 31.81 9.57
N PRO A 556 9.83 30.52 9.40
CA PRO A 556 9.06 29.46 10.04
C PRO A 556 9.46 29.43 11.51
N THR A 557 8.70 30.09 12.39
CA THR A 557 8.98 30.01 13.82
C THR A 557 7.72 29.74 14.63
N VAL A 558 7.67 28.47 15.06
CA VAL A 558 7.21 27.95 16.36
C VAL A 558 5.98 28.62 16.97
N VAL A 559 4.85 27.90 16.96
CA VAL A 559 3.81 28.12 17.96
C VAL A 559 4.11 27.18 19.13
N THR A 560 4.69 27.76 20.18
CA THR A 560 4.80 27.16 21.50
C THR A 560 3.39 26.99 22.05
N SER A 561 3.05 25.76 22.43
CA SER A 561 1.86 25.45 23.23
C SER A 561 2.00 26.08 24.62
N THR A 562 0.97 26.74 25.11
CA THR A 562 0.86 26.96 26.56
C THR A 562 0.52 25.63 27.20
N GLN A 563 1.54 25.07 27.84
CA GLN A 563 1.49 24.03 28.87
C GLN A 563 0.32 24.34 29.82
N THR A 564 -0.63 23.41 29.97
CA THR A 564 -1.29 23.29 31.27
C THR A 564 -0.39 22.38 32.07
N THR A 565 0.49 22.95 32.91
CA THR A 565 1.09 22.22 34.01
C THR A 565 -0.02 21.88 34.98
N THR A 566 -0.66 20.73 34.80
CA THR A 566 -1.14 20.00 35.96
C THR A 566 0.11 19.45 36.64
N SER A 567 0.67 20.19 37.61
CA SER A 567 1.47 19.52 38.63
C SER A 567 0.53 18.51 39.29
N PRO A 568 0.72 17.20 39.13
CA PRO A 568 0.05 16.26 40.00
C PRO A 568 0.73 16.49 41.35
N ARG A 569 0.06 17.18 42.27
CA ARG A 569 0.36 16.87 43.67
C ARG A 569 0.08 15.39 43.81
N ALA A 570 1.12 14.66 44.21
CA ALA A 570 1.10 13.25 44.49
C ALA A 570 -0.03 12.93 45.49
N THR A 571 -1.18 12.53 44.99
CA THR A 571 -2.19 11.81 45.75
C THR A 571 -2.92 10.87 44.79
N ASN A 572 -2.64 9.58 44.97
CA ASN A 572 -3.28 8.41 44.36
C ASN A 572 -2.89 8.05 42.91
N ILE A 573 -1.74 7.39 42.83
CA ILE A 573 -1.50 6.31 41.86
C ILE A 573 -2.61 5.26 42.04
N GLY A 574 -3.54 5.19 41.11
CA GLY A 574 -4.59 4.17 41.10
C GLY A 574 -5.83 4.64 40.34
N ASN A 575 -6.08 4.01 39.20
CA ASN A 575 -7.28 4.13 38.34
C ASN A 575 -7.31 5.29 37.34
N PHE A 576 -6.54 5.15 36.26
CA PHE A 576 -7.01 5.64 34.96
C PHE A 576 -8.16 4.74 34.46
N PRO A 577 -9.21 5.29 33.82
CA PRO A 577 -10.23 4.48 33.19
C PRO A 577 -9.59 3.62 32.09
N SER A 578 -9.89 2.33 32.06
CA SER A 578 -9.60 1.46 30.92
C SER A 578 -10.35 2.00 29.70
N TYR A 579 -9.67 2.70 28.79
CA TYR A 579 -10.28 3.30 27.60
C TYR A 579 -10.66 2.23 26.58
N ASP A 580 -11.96 2.00 26.43
CA ASP A 580 -12.57 1.21 25.35
C ASP A 580 -12.49 1.99 24.03
N GLY A 581 -11.60 1.59 23.11
CA GLY A 581 -11.41 2.16 21.76
C GLY A 581 -10.53 1.25 20.89
N VAL A 582 -10.75 1.19 19.56
CA VAL A 582 -9.87 0.41 18.67
C VAL A 582 -8.65 1.25 18.29
N PHE A 583 -7.48 0.91 18.83
CA PHE A 583 -6.21 1.56 18.51
C PHE A 583 -5.53 0.91 17.31
N LEU A 584 -4.78 1.71 16.55
CA LEU A 584 -3.95 1.24 15.46
C LEU A 584 -2.76 0.45 16.02
N ALA A 585 -2.63 -0.83 15.68
CA ALA A 585 -1.49 -1.63 16.12
C ALA A 585 -0.25 -1.33 15.27
N ARG A 586 -0.43 -1.19 13.94
CA ARG A 586 0.67 -0.89 13.01
C ARG A 586 0.22 -0.01 11.86
N ALA A 587 1.16 0.77 11.32
CA ALA A 587 0.95 1.57 10.12
C ALA A 587 2.11 1.35 9.14
N VAL A 588 1.80 1.08 7.88
CA VAL A 588 2.74 1.10 6.76
C VAL A 588 2.47 2.34 5.93
N ILE A 589 3.51 3.16 5.73
CA ILE A 589 3.46 4.39 4.94
C ILE A 589 4.52 4.26 3.85
N LEU A 590 4.11 4.37 2.59
CA LEU A 590 5.01 4.42 1.44
C LEU A 590 5.01 5.81 0.86
N ASN A 591 6.19 6.40 0.73
CA ASN A 591 6.43 7.56 -0.11
C ASN A 591 7.02 7.08 -1.44
N LEU A 592 6.13 6.98 -2.43
CA LEU A 592 6.40 6.50 -3.78
C LEU A 592 6.78 7.64 -4.74
N SER A 593 6.92 8.87 -4.24
CA SER A 593 7.36 10.01 -5.05
C SER A 593 8.68 9.67 -5.76
N PRO A 594 8.79 9.87 -7.08
CA PRO A 594 9.97 9.48 -7.82
C PRO A 594 11.23 10.20 -7.36
N TYR A 595 12.25 9.41 -7.02
CA TYR A 595 13.63 9.87 -6.86
C TYR A 595 14.58 8.79 -7.35
N ASN A 596 15.39 9.12 -8.34
CA ASN A 596 16.43 8.28 -8.93
C ASN A 596 17.81 8.80 -8.54
N THR A 597 18.71 7.88 -8.21
CA THR A 597 20.11 8.21 -7.94
C THR A 597 20.92 8.34 -9.22
N SER A 598 21.94 9.19 -9.20
CA SER A 598 23.00 9.26 -10.23
C SER A 598 24.28 8.54 -9.80
N ASP A 599 24.31 7.91 -8.63
CA ASP A 599 25.48 7.18 -8.13
C ASP A 599 25.64 5.83 -8.85
N GLU A 600 26.59 5.76 -9.77
CA GLU A 600 26.87 4.57 -10.58
C GLU A 600 27.21 3.32 -9.75
N LYS A 601 27.73 3.48 -8.52
CA LYS A 601 28.10 2.35 -7.65
C LYS A 601 26.91 1.48 -7.26
N VAL A 602 25.73 2.08 -7.20
CA VAL A 602 24.48 1.42 -6.76
C VAL A 602 23.54 1.12 -7.93
N LEU A 603 23.90 1.56 -9.14
CA LEU A 603 23.23 1.20 -10.39
C LEU A 603 23.70 -0.15 -10.96
N ASN A 604 24.77 -0.70 -10.38
CA ASN A 604 25.24 -2.05 -10.66
C ASN A 604 25.12 -2.91 -9.39
N CYS A 605 24.93 -4.21 -9.56
CA CYS A 605 25.06 -5.18 -8.48
C CYS A 605 25.56 -6.51 -9.04
N ARG A 606 26.23 -7.32 -8.22
CA ARG A 606 26.84 -8.56 -8.69
C ARG A 606 25.84 -9.62 -9.12
N SER A 607 24.66 -9.61 -8.50
CA SER A 607 23.58 -10.48 -8.91
C SER A 607 22.85 -9.93 -10.13
N CYS A 608 23.01 -8.67 -10.55
CA CYS A 608 22.14 -7.96 -11.52
C CYS A 608 22.42 -8.27 -12.99
N SER A 609 21.36 -8.30 -13.80
CA SER A 609 21.43 -8.70 -15.22
C SER A 609 22.25 -7.76 -16.10
N ALA A 610 22.31 -6.47 -15.76
CA ALA A 610 23.19 -5.46 -16.36
C ALA A 610 23.26 -4.20 -15.48
N PRO A 611 24.28 -3.33 -15.62
CA PRO A 611 24.29 -2.01 -14.98
C PRO A 611 23.20 -1.09 -15.56
N SER A 612 22.55 -0.26 -14.72
CA SER A 612 21.67 0.81 -15.23
C SER A 612 22.47 1.96 -15.82
N PRO A 613 21.97 2.67 -16.85
CA PRO A 613 22.64 3.86 -17.38
C PRO A 613 22.65 5.02 -16.37
N ALA A 614 23.77 5.74 -16.24
CA ALA A 614 23.92 6.87 -15.30
C ALA A 614 22.98 8.07 -15.56
N ARG A 615 22.42 8.18 -16.77
CA ARG A 615 21.67 9.35 -17.27
C ARG A 615 20.27 9.57 -16.69
N TYR A 616 19.85 8.82 -15.66
CA TYR A 616 18.48 8.82 -15.13
C TYR A 616 18.32 9.41 -13.72
N GLY A 617 19.36 10.05 -13.16
CA GLY A 617 19.28 10.67 -11.83
C GLY A 617 18.30 11.85 -11.76
N THR A 618 17.54 11.94 -10.65
CA THR A 618 16.65 13.07 -10.39
C THR A 618 17.49 14.30 -10.02
N VAL A 619 17.26 15.42 -10.71
CA VAL A 619 17.95 16.68 -10.44
C VAL A 619 17.49 17.27 -9.11
N GLY A 620 18.44 17.65 -8.26
CA GLY A 620 18.19 18.31 -6.98
C GLY A 620 18.16 17.36 -5.78
N PRO A 621 17.99 17.90 -4.56
CA PRO A 621 17.99 17.09 -3.35
C PRO A 621 16.80 16.14 -3.31
N ARG A 622 17.01 14.96 -2.72
CA ARG A 622 15.93 14.04 -2.39
C ARG A 622 14.96 14.72 -1.42
N LYS A 623 13.70 14.83 -1.83
CA LYS A 623 12.67 15.49 -1.03
C LYS A 623 12.29 14.66 0.19
N SER A 624 11.84 15.36 1.23
CA SER A 624 11.30 14.79 2.46
C SER A 624 9.89 15.31 2.70
N THR A 625 9.01 14.43 3.16
CA THR A 625 7.61 14.69 3.49
C THR A 625 7.41 14.48 4.98
N ARG A 626 6.73 15.42 5.66
CA ARG A 626 6.42 15.28 7.08
C ARG A 626 5.08 14.53 7.24
N VAL A 627 5.10 13.42 7.96
CA VAL A 627 3.92 12.60 8.21
C VAL A 627 3.47 12.81 9.65
N THR A 628 2.16 13.04 9.84
CA THR A 628 1.50 13.03 11.14
C THR A 628 0.47 11.91 11.16
N VAL A 629 0.70 10.89 11.98
CA VAL A 629 -0.21 9.75 12.13
C VAL A 629 -0.91 9.84 13.47
N THR A 630 -2.23 9.63 13.48
CA THR A 630 -3.06 9.53 14.69
C THR A 630 -3.58 8.10 14.85
N GLY A 631 -4.14 7.78 16.01
CA GLY A 631 -4.80 6.50 16.27
C GLY A 631 -3.94 5.48 17.01
N PHE A 632 -2.67 5.80 17.30
CA PHE A 632 -1.87 5.05 18.26
C PHE A 632 -2.19 5.49 19.70
N GLN A 633 -1.85 4.65 20.67
CA GLN A 633 -2.10 4.96 22.07
C GLN A 633 -1.17 6.09 22.56
N PRO A 634 -1.70 7.18 23.16
CA PRO A 634 -0.88 8.28 23.67
C PRO A 634 0.19 7.82 24.68
N GLY A 635 1.39 8.41 24.61
CA GLY A 635 2.51 8.09 25.50
C GLY A 635 3.23 6.77 25.19
N HIS A 636 2.78 6.00 24.19
CA HIS A 636 3.49 4.80 23.75
C HIS A 636 4.73 5.14 22.94
N ARG A 637 5.68 4.19 22.93
CA ARG A 637 6.88 4.24 22.08
C ARG A 637 6.70 3.21 20.98
N LEU A 638 6.64 3.68 19.73
CA LEU A 638 6.49 2.83 18.56
C LEU A 638 7.88 2.43 18.05
N LYS A 639 8.03 1.18 17.63
CA LYS A 639 9.16 0.72 16.82
C LYS A 639 9.02 1.29 15.41
N LEU A 640 10.10 1.89 14.89
CA LEU A 640 10.17 2.56 13.60
C LEU A 640 11.12 1.79 12.66
N VAL A 641 10.55 1.03 11.74
CA VAL A 641 11.29 0.29 10.70
C VAL A 641 11.26 1.10 9.41
N ARG A 642 12.41 1.24 8.75
CA ARG A 642 12.55 1.96 7.47
C ARG A 642 13.13 1.05 6.41
N LEU A 643 12.48 0.98 5.24
CA LEU A 643 13.03 0.44 4.01
C LEU A 643 13.54 1.60 3.15
N ARG A 644 14.84 1.62 2.89
CA ARG A 644 15.54 2.68 2.15
C ARG A 644 16.38 2.09 1.04
N GLY A 645 16.51 2.86 -0.03
CA GLY A 645 17.48 2.64 -1.09
C GLY A 645 17.93 4.00 -1.64
N PRO A 646 19.08 4.08 -2.35
CA PRO A 646 19.61 5.33 -2.90
C PRO A 646 18.65 6.05 -3.86
N GLY A 647 17.82 5.32 -4.59
CA GLY A 647 16.77 5.81 -5.50
C GLY A 647 15.97 4.65 -6.06
N LEU A 648 14.86 4.90 -6.76
CA LEU A 648 14.00 3.86 -7.34
C LEU A 648 14.79 2.94 -8.29
N ASN A 649 15.68 3.54 -9.08
CA ASN A 649 16.57 2.86 -10.02
C ASN A 649 17.74 2.10 -9.38
N ALA A 650 17.93 2.17 -8.06
CA ALA A 650 19.07 1.53 -7.41
C ALA A 650 18.92 0.01 -7.41
N LYS A 651 19.99 -0.71 -7.76
CA LYS A 651 20.06 -2.17 -7.71
C LYS A 651 20.82 -2.71 -6.50
N ALA A 652 21.57 -1.85 -5.83
CA ALA A 652 22.28 -2.13 -4.59
C ALA A 652 22.03 -1.02 -3.54
N GLY A 653 22.47 -1.26 -2.31
CA GLY A 653 22.29 -0.32 -1.20
C GLY A 653 20.85 -0.26 -0.66
N VAL A 654 19.99 -1.18 -1.06
CA VAL A 654 18.65 -1.37 -0.47
C VAL A 654 18.81 -1.99 0.90
N ASN A 655 18.07 -1.46 1.89
CA ASN A 655 18.26 -1.84 3.28
C ASN A 655 16.97 -1.65 4.09
N VAL A 656 16.69 -2.58 5.00
CA VAL A 656 15.64 -2.46 6.02
C VAL A 656 16.28 -2.34 7.39
N SER A 657 16.38 -1.10 7.90
CA SER A 657 16.88 -0.79 9.26
C SER A 657 18.20 -1.48 9.66
N GLY A 658 19.10 -1.67 8.72
CA GLY A 658 20.44 -2.23 8.90
C GLY A 658 20.60 -3.69 8.49
N ILE A 659 19.53 -4.42 8.14
CA ILE A 659 19.64 -5.86 7.83
C ILE A 659 20.65 -6.14 6.71
N ALA A 660 21.40 -7.24 6.87
CA ALA A 660 22.28 -7.79 5.85
C ALA A 660 22.11 -9.31 5.76
N PHE A 661 22.38 -9.84 4.57
CA PHE A 661 22.25 -11.25 4.24
C PHE A 661 23.60 -11.82 3.76
N SER A 662 23.80 -13.12 3.94
CA SER A 662 24.79 -13.87 3.18
C SER A 662 24.30 -14.02 1.74
N GLU A 663 25.10 -13.55 0.78
CA GLU A 663 24.76 -13.65 -0.65
C GLU A 663 24.80 -15.10 -1.18
N GLU A 664 25.40 -16.03 -0.44
CA GLU A 664 25.45 -17.46 -0.82
C GLU A 664 24.35 -18.30 -0.18
N THR A 665 23.97 -17.98 1.05
CA THR A 665 23.08 -18.83 1.86
C THR A 665 21.77 -18.16 2.26
N GLY A 666 21.61 -16.85 2.02
CA GLY A 666 20.42 -16.10 2.44
C GLY A 666 20.28 -15.92 3.96
N GLU A 667 21.24 -16.38 4.77
CA GLU A 667 21.20 -16.21 6.23
C GLU A 667 21.36 -14.74 6.61
N VAL A 668 20.67 -14.32 7.68
CA VAL A 668 20.82 -12.97 8.21
C VAL A 668 22.18 -12.85 8.91
N THR A 669 23.09 -12.06 8.34
CA THR A 669 24.44 -11.83 8.88
C THR A 669 24.49 -10.64 9.83
N TYR A 670 23.52 -9.74 9.73
CA TYR A 670 23.38 -8.61 10.66
C TYR A 670 21.92 -8.33 10.96
N THR A 671 21.58 -8.36 12.26
CA THR A 671 20.22 -8.09 12.73
C THR A 671 19.90 -6.59 12.64
N PRO A 672 18.74 -6.22 12.09
CA PRO A 672 18.35 -4.81 11.99
C PRO A 672 18.19 -4.13 13.35
N ARG A 673 18.50 -2.84 13.37
CA ARG A 673 18.35 -1.91 14.51
C ARG A 673 17.31 -0.85 14.15
N PRO A 674 16.01 -1.14 14.36
CA PRO A 674 14.95 -0.18 14.10
C PRO A 674 15.08 1.05 15.01
N GLY A 675 14.59 2.18 14.53
CA GLY A 675 14.44 3.38 15.34
C GLY A 675 13.23 3.28 16.28
N SER A 676 12.94 4.39 16.96
CA SER A 676 11.72 4.53 17.74
C SER A 676 11.14 5.91 17.63
N ILE A 677 9.83 6.04 17.81
CA ILE A 677 9.13 7.32 17.89
C ILE A 677 8.14 7.30 19.06
N TYR A 678 7.98 8.44 19.73
CA TYR A 678 6.97 8.59 20.79
C TYR A 678 5.64 9.06 20.20
N VAL A 679 4.55 8.52 20.73
CA VAL A 679 3.20 9.03 20.51
C VAL A 679 2.97 10.14 21.52
N GLU A 680 2.72 11.34 21.01
CA GLU A 680 2.40 12.51 21.81
C GLU A 680 1.09 12.31 22.60
N TRP A 681 0.85 13.16 23.60
CA TRP A 681 -0.36 13.07 24.44
C TRP A 681 -1.66 13.31 23.69
N ASP A 682 -1.60 13.95 22.51
CA ASP A 682 -2.73 14.11 21.57
C ASP A 682 -2.96 12.86 20.68
N GLY A 683 -2.21 11.77 20.90
CA GLY A 683 -2.29 10.52 20.12
C GLY A 683 -1.58 10.58 18.78
N THR A 684 -0.73 11.58 18.54
CA THR A 684 -0.03 11.77 17.27
C THR A 684 1.40 11.25 17.30
N ALA A 685 1.85 10.66 16.19
CA ALA A 685 3.25 10.37 15.91
C ALA A 685 3.70 11.16 14.68
N ARG A 686 4.81 11.91 14.79
CA ARG A 686 5.34 12.79 13.73
C ARG A 686 6.75 12.40 13.30
N PHE A 687 6.94 12.12 12.02
CA PHE A 687 8.26 11.78 11.46
C PHE A 687 8.38 12.24 10.01
N ASP A 688 9.61 12.33 9.53
CA ASP A 688 9.89 12.65 8.14
C ASP A 688 10.15 11.37 7.33
N ILE A 689 9.63 11.30 6.10
CA ILE A 689 9.82 10.22 5.13
C ILE A 689 10.35 10.78 3.81
N LEU A 690 11.45 10.21 3.31
CA LEU A 690 12.06 10.61 2.05
C LEU A 690 11.24 10.11 0.86
N ALA A 691 11.34 10.78 -0.28
CA ALA A 691 10.88 10.24 -1.56
C ALA A 691 11.50 8.85 -1.80
N SER A 692 10.77 7.90 -2.38
CA SER A 692 11.21 6.50 -2.52
C SER A 692 11.59 5.84 -1.18
N GLU A 693 10.74 5.90 -0.16
CA GLU A 693 10.99 5.26 1.15
C GLU A 693 9.71 4.61 1.67
N ALA A 694 9.83 3.50 2.40
CA ALA A 694 8.73 2.95 3.18
C ALA A 694 9.05 2.95 4.68
N VAL A 695 8.03 3.25 5.48
CA VAL A 695 8.08 3.31 6.95
C VAL A 695 7.03 2.38 7.52
N LEU A 696 7.42 1.57 8.50
CA LEU A 696 6.54 0.77 9.33
C LEU A 696 6.63 1.28 10.78
N LEU A 697 5.48 1.62 11.34
CA LEU A 697 5.28 1.91 12.75
C LEU A 697 4.63 0.69 13.41
N VAL A 698 5.19 0.23 14.53
CA VAL A 698 4.65 -0.88 15.32
C VAL A 698 4.48 -0.44 16.76
N ASP A 699 3.25 -0.51 17.28
CA ASP A 699 2.99 -0.45 18.72
C ASP A 699 3.05 -1.86 19.30
N GLU A 700 4.20 -2.24 19.84
CA GLU A 700 4.42 -3.58 20.39
C GLU A 700 3.59 -3.84 21.66
N LYS A 701 3.06 -2.79 22.31
CA LYS A 701 2.24 -2.92 23.52
C LYS A 701 0.76 -3.20 23.25
N VAL A 702 0.32 -3.08 22.00
CA VAL A 702 -1.09 -3.22 21.58
C VAL A 702 -1.37 -4.63 20.98
N LEU A 703 -0.43 -5.57 21.04
CA LEU A 703 -0.49 -6.85 20.32
C LEU A 703 -0.88 -8.06 21.16
#